data_AF-A0A2V6PXS3-F1
#
_entry.id   AF-A0A2V6PXS3-F1
#
_cell.length_a   1.000
_cell.length_b   1.000
_cell.length_c   1.000
_cell.angle_alpha   90.00
_cell.angle_beta   90.00
_cell.angle_gamma   90.00
#
_symmetry.space_group_name_H-M   'P 1'
#
loop_
_entity.id
_entity.type
_entity.pdbx_description
1 polymer ?
#
loop_
_entity_poly.entity_id
_entity_poly.type
_entity_poly.pdbx_seq_one_letter_code
_entity_poly.pdbx_strand_id
1 'polypeptide(L)'
;MAAAVAWPSPCPPRASDSPHEHHVDAAGLRGRAHAPPQGPRGRAPSRLLVRSRVRGTRAARPRGRGHLLGDVDRALPRSARRAACAREPLRPSPAQALAGLGRRLPADVLVSRLGLRSRRAAGGRAARPLRPSAAGRPRARVSGAGALRPGVDLPRRPGAGERAADSRHPGAGGPGSVGVRAGGLHVARAPLDDRGQRQRLHARVAAPKIPAVLRRAPHALRDRGRPRARRLRHGGGPRPYLGDVRRSPAREHERDGPLLRLSVPVVVHGREDQALVLLPAHRRAHDAHVLPVLLRVAQDPAHVASGAALADDAAAAPGQPLAHRAAPAPGRRRGRGRAGGVGPALRPARARSQSRGRAVPGADRSQVGRAPGDALSAAATHLLALQSPRGDWEGEMVWCPMITAQYVIAQRVVGRALAPERRTGLERYFLGTRAADGGWGLHPEAPGSVFVTALVYVALRLLGLGRDEPVLKDARHWLQRDSGGVLAIPTWGKFWLALIGLYDWRGVNPTPPELFLLPRALPFHPSRWYCHTRAIYVAMACLHGRTLTSALGSLRDELREELYGAPWSTLDFAAHAGDVSSVDLHARPSGLLRALQNMLRGYRPRPGLRRRALDRCLQRVIDEQRASRYQALSPVSGLLACLALYADDPAHPDLAPSLDGVEAWRWEDEAGVRYAGARSNAWDTAFTLRALSSAPGTRAATASALRRGYAFLRDTQMRTELTHHRAQDRDPIAGGWCFSDGAHRWPVSDCAGEAVSALVTLHGQVVPAAERIDRERLRLAVAFILSRQNRDGGFSTYERRRAPAWLDRLNPSEMFGRCMVDPSYVECTASAIGALARLRATEPSLASPALARAITRGVRYLRRRQRADGSLPAAWGINVTYAIFHFTEGLRATGVPASDPALARAAAWLVAHQRGDGGWGEHWTGARDGRYVEHSQSQPVMTAWALLALLEILGPRADAVTRGVRWLRDHQRPDGGWPAGAVNGVFFGSAMLDYRLYAAYFPTWALARFESL
;
A
#
# COMPACT_ATOMS: atom_id res chain seq x y z
N MET A 1 46.02 -46.55 -5.39
CA MET A 1 46.88 -45.43 -5.81
C MET A 1 46.02 -44.17 -5.68
N ALA A 2 46.13 -43.36 -4.62
CA ALA A 2 47.30 -42.61 -4.13
C ALA A 2 47.70 -41.47 -5.10
N ALA A 3 47.99 -40.24 -4.67
CA ALA A 3 48.22 -39.74 -3.29
C ALA A 3 47.33 -38.53 -2.91
N ALA A 4 47.51 -38.00 -1.70
CA ALA A 4 46.77 -36.85 -1.16
C ALA A 4 47.68 -35.62 -0.95
N VAL A 5 47.09 -34.43 -0.91
CA VAL A 5 47.67 -33.22 -0.30
C VAL A 5 46.59 -32.56 0.54
N ALA A 6 46.93 -32.10 1.74
CA ALA A 6 46.01 -31.53 2.72
C ALA A 6 46.25 -30.03 2.96
N TRP A 7 45.27 -29.36 3.55
CA TRP A 7 45.44 -28.08 4.25
C TRP A 7 44.77 -28.17 5.63
N PRO A 8 45.50 -27.92 6.74
CA PRO A 8 44.99 -28.09 8.10
C PRO A 8 44.36 -26.82 8.70
N SER A 9 43.66 -27.00 9.82
CA SER A 9 42.93 -25.97 10.57
C SER A 9 43.81 -24.97 11.34
N PRO A 10 43.28 -23.77 11.65
CA PRO A 10 43.60 -23.04 12.88
C PRO A 10 42.91 -23.70 14.09
N CYS A 11 43.53 -23.61 15.27
CA CYS A 11 42.98 -24.11 16.55
C CYS A 11 42.70 -22.93 17.53
N PRO A 12 42.49 -23.08 18.85
CA PRO A 12 41.34 -22.43 19.51
C PRO A 12 41.75 -21.46 20.63
N PRO A 13 40.78 -20.99 21.45
CA PRO A 13 41.02 -20.65 22.85
C PRO A 13 40.38 -21.67 23.82
N ARG A 14 41.18 -22.14 24.79
CA ARG A 14 40.73 -22.64 26.11
C ARG A 14 40.98 -21.50 27.12
N ALA A 15 40.09 -21.21 28.08
CA ALA A 15 40.01 -21.79 29.44
C ALA A 15 41.37 -21.82 30.18
N SER A 16 41.48 -21.41 31.45
CA SER A 16 40.52 -20.87 32.44
C SER A 16 41.28 -20.08 33.53
N ASP A 17 40.58 -19.47 34.50
CA ASP A 17 40.73 -19.79 35.94
C ASP A 17 39.94 -18.85 36.87
N SER A 18 39.68 -19.32 38.08
CA SER A 18 38.96 -18.64 39.18
C SER A 18 39.71 -18.94 40.50
N PRO A 19 39.59 -18.09 41.55
CA PRO A 19 38.50 -18.30 42.51
C PRO A 19 37.97 -17.04 43.26
N HIS A 20 36.88 -17.25 44.01
CA HIS A 20 36.56 -16.87 45.41
C HIS A 20 37.55 -15.93 46.17
N GLU A 21 37.16 -15.06 47.14
CA GLU A 21 35.90 -15.00 47.92
C GLU A 21 35.67 -13.70 48.76
N HIS A 22 34.49 -13.63 49.41
CA HIS A 22 34.15 -13.00 50.71
C HIS A 22 34.06 -11.47 50.98
N HIS A 23 32.94 -11.12 51.66
CA HIS A 23 32.71 -10.04 52.67
C HIS A 23 32.80 -8.52 52.31
N VAL A 24 32.10 -7.59 52.98
CA VAL A 24 30.75 -7.57 53.64
C VAL A 24 30.35 -6.10 53.98
N ASP A 25 29.04 -5.76 54.00
CA ASP A 25 28.33 -4.65 54.72
C ASP A 25 28.90 -3.20 54.82
N ALA A 26 28.13 -2.16 55.22
CA ALA A 26 26.71 -1.81 55.05
C ALA A 26 26.49 -0.30 55.38
N ALA A 27 25.29 0.21 55.07
CA ALA A 27 24.51 1.30 55.71
C ALA A 27 25.19 2.55 56.37
N GLY A 28 24.60 3.74 56.17
CA GLY A 28 24.75 4.82 57.19
C GLY A 28 24.44 6.29 56.83
N LEU A 29 23.17 6.70 56.97
CA LEU A 29 22.70 7.94 57.62
C LEU A 29 23.42 9.33 57.46
N ARG A 30 22.59 10.33 57.10
CA ARG A 30 22.65 11.78 57.49
C ARG A 30 23.81 12.66 56.95
N GLY A 31 23.53 13.93 56.66
CA GLY A 31 24.58 14.97 56.51
C GLY A 31 24.17 16.23 55.73
N ARG A 32 23.94 17.35 56.42
CA ARG A 32 23.51 18.64 55.87
C ARG A 32 24.60 19.42 55.09
N ALA A 33 24.16 20.09 54.00
CA ALA A 33 24.43 21.50 53.66
C ALA A 33 25.83 21.99 53.18
N HIS A 34 25.80 23.24 52.67
CA HIS A 34 26.88 24.14 52.19
C HIS A 34 27.69 23.67 50.96
N ALA A 35 27.45 24.22 49.77
CA ALA A 35 27.89 25.55 49.29
C ALA A 35 29.43 25.62 48.99
N PRO A 36 29.85 26.19 47.84
CA PRO A 36 31.23 26.09 47.33
C PRO A 36 32.14 27.21 47.88
N PRO A 37 33.45 27.27 47.56
CA PRO A 37 33.85 28.01 46.35
C PRO A 37 35.19 27.61 45.65
N GLN A 38 35.48 28.29 44.53
CA GLN A 38 36.79 28.48 43.86
C GLN A 38 37.44 27.31 43.06
N GLY A 39 38.05 27.67 41.92
CA GLY A 39 39.14 26.94 41.26
C GLY A 39 40.47 27.66 41.55
N PRO A 40 41.40 27.87 40.59
CA PRO A 40 41.47 27.38 39.20
C PRO A 40 42.87 26.78 38.89
N ARG A 41 43.27 26.76 37.60
CA ARG A 41 44.59 26.30 37.05
C ARG A 41 44.73 24.76 37.04
N GLY A 42 45.31 24.10 36.03
CA GLY A 42 45.79 24.56 34.72
C GLY A 42 47.31 24.45 34.52
N ARG A 43 47.77 23.33 33.96
CA ARG A 43 49.08 23.16 33.28
C ARG A 43 49.15 21.80 32.57
N ALA A 44 49.72 21.78 31.36
CA ALA A 44 50.37 20.59 30.81
C ALA A 44 51.87 20.61 31.20
N PRO A 45 52.58 19.48 31.06
CA PRO A 45 53.64 19.46 30.04
C PRO A 45 53.65 18.14 29.23
N SER A 46 54.69 17.93 28.43
CA SER A 46 54.70 16.98 27.31
C SER A 46 56.00 16.15 27.22
N ARG A 47 55.97 15.12 26.34
CA ARG A 47 57.08 14.41 25.66
C ARG A 47 57.43 13.00 26.17
N LEU A 48 57.48 12.07 25.22
CA LEU A 48 58.61 11.17 24.96
C LEU A 48 58.67 10.86 23.45
N LEU A 49 59.84 10.46 22.91
CA LEU A 49 60.19 10.64 21.48
C LEU A 49 61.33 9.71 21.03
N VAL A 50 61.15 8.86 19.99
CA VAL A 50 62.23 8.01 19.43
C VAL A 50 62.25 7.93 17.88
N ARG A 51 63.26 8.60 17.29
CA ARG A 51 64.12 8.24 16.12
C ARG A 51 63.58 7.75 14.75
N SER A 52 63.30 8.71 13.87
CA SER A 52 64.07 9.08 12.63
C SER A 52 64.94 8.08 11.81
N ARG A 53 64.84 8.20 10.47
CA ARG A 53 65.88 8.26 9.40
C ARG A 53 65.22 8.91 8.15
N VAL A 54 65.83 9.60 7.17
CA VAL A 54 67.21 9.74 6.63
C VAL A 54 67.61 11.25 6.44
N ARG A 55 68.85 11.54 5.99
CA ARG A 55 69.53 12.85 5.82
C ARG A 55 68.93 13.82 4.75
N GLY A 56 69.23 15.13 4.83
CA GLY A 56 68.83 16.11 3.78
C GLY A 56 69.28 17.61 3.88
N THR A 57 70.38 17.94 4.57
CA THR A 57 71.17 19.22 4.51
C THR A 57 70.55 20.60 4.14
N ARG A 58 70.76 21.58 5.05
CA ARG A 58 70.90 23.05 4.87
C ARG A 58 69.68 23.86 4.36
N ALA A 59 69.56 25.18 4.58
CA ALA A 59 69.64 26.02 5.80
C ALA A 59 69.61 27.51 5.40
N ALA A 60 68.55 28.26 5.77
CA ALA A 60 68.56 29.73 5.82
C ALA A 60 67.40 30.28 6.68
N ARG A 61 67.67 31.35 7.46
CA ARG A 61 66.72 32.20 8.22
C ARG A 61 67.33 33.61 8.21
N PRO A 62 66.54 34.71 8.20
CA PRO A 62 66.01 35.28 9.45
C PRO A 62 64.58 35.90 9.32
N ARG A 63 63.81 36.07 10.43
CA ARG A 63 63.47 37.32 11.18
C ARG A 63 62.86 38.46 10.33
N GLY A 64 61.83 39.22 10.77
CA GLY A 64 61.07 39.26 12.04
C GLY A 64 59.72 40.00 11.87
N ARG A 65 58.74 39.83 12.79
CA ARG A 65 58.36 40.72 13.94
C ARG A 65 57.53 41.99 13.57
N GLY A 66 56.50 42.28 14.38
CA GLY A 66 55.48 43.34 14.22
C GLY A 66 54.09 42.71 13.95
N HIS A 67 52.99 42.91 14.69
CA HIS A 67 52.33 44.09 15.29
C HIS A 67 51.75 45.07 14.24
N LEU A 68 50.53 45.62 14.37
CA LEU A 68 49.38 45.40 15.29
C LEU A 68 48.10 46.03 14.67
N LEU A 69 46.91 45.68 15.20
CA LEU A 69 45.64 46.44 15.22
C LEU A 69 45.04 47.09 13.95
N GLY A 70 43.78 46.73 13.66
CA GLY A 70 42.74 47.61 13.10
C GLY A 70 42.80 47.95 11.60
N ASP A 71 41.75 48.56 11.01
CA ASP A 71 40.32 48.42 11.36
C ASP A 71 39.41 48.87 10.19
N VAL A 72 38.11 48.56 10.28
CA VAL A 72 36.96 49.30 9.69
C VAL A 72 36.92 49.67 8.18
N ASP A 73 35.92 49.07 7.49
CA ASP A 73 35.05 49.59 6.40
C ASP A 73 35.45 49.84 4.91
N ARG A 74 34.49 49.43 4.06
CA ARG A 74 33.87 50.09 2.88
C ARG A 74 34.71 50.69 1.72
N ALA A 75 34.84 49.86 0.69
CA ALA A 75 34.16 50.01 -0.62
C ALA A 75 34.43 51.21 -1.58
N LEU A 76 35.06 50.85 -2.73
CA LEU A 76 34.83 51.40 -4.10
C LEU A 76 35.34 52.84 -4.38
N PRO A 77 35.40 53.35 -5.64
CA PRO A 77 35.14 52.71 -6.95
C PRO A 77 36.19 52.93 -8.08
N ARG A 78 36.14 52.06 -9.11
CA ARG A 78 36.34 52.31 -10.57
C ARG A 78 37.66 52.89 -11.16
N SER A 79 38.13 52.16 -12.18
CA SER A 79 38.72 52.64 -13.47
C SER A 79 40.19 53.14 -13.46
N ALA A 80 41.03 52.89 -14.49
CA ALA A 80 40.87 52.09 -15.71
C ALA A 80 42.21 51.71 -16.40
N ARG A 81 42.10 50.85 -17.43
CA ARG A 81 42.97 50.63 -18.62
C ARG A 81 43.84 49.36 -18.67
N ARG A 82 43.68 48.68 -19.82
CA ARG A 82 44.58 47.73 -20.52
C ARG A 82 44.89 46.39 -19.79
N ALA A 83 45.23 45.28 -20.46
CA ALA A 83 44.86 44.64 -21.73
C ALA A 83 45.98 43.63 -22.07
N ALA A 84 45.68 42.33 -22.04
CA ALA A 84 46.51 41.25 -22.58
C ALA A 84 45.61 40.02 -22.84
N CYS A 85 45.95 39.18 -23.82
CA CYS A 85 45.08 38.09 -24.30
C CYS A 85 45.75 36.71 -24.24
N ALA A 86 45.03 35.69 -23.76
CA ALA A 86 45.18 34.29 -24.17
C ALA A 86 43.95 33.44 -23.79
N ARG A 87 43.49 32.60 -24.72
CA ARG A 87 42.57 31.44 -24.61
C ARG A 87 42.96 30.45 -25.72
N GLU A 88 42.53 29.17 -25.79
CA GLU A 88 41.60 28.41 -24.95
C GLU A 88 42.25 27.08 -24.46
N PRO A 89 42.00 25.81 -24.92
CA PRO A 89 40.93 25.18 -25.73
C PRO A 89 40.03 24.17 -25.00
N LEU A 90 38.72 24.21 -25.27
CA LEU A 90 37.76 23.14 -24.95
C LEU A 90 37.87 21.94 -25.92
N ARG A 91 37.23 20.79 -25.58
CA ARG A 91 37.06 19.64 -26.50
C ARG A 91 35.58 19.42 -26.90
N PRO A 92 35.30 18.83 -28.08
CA PRO A 92 34.09 19.18 -28.85
C PRO A 92 32.99 18.11 -28.91
N SER A 93 31.86 18.48 -29.52
CA SER A 93 30.73 17.60 -29.88
C SER A 93 31.00 16.77 -31.17
N PRO A 94 30.45 15.54 -31.29
CA PRO A 94 30.71 14.67 -32.44
C PRO A 94 29.72 14.86 -33.61
N ALA A 95 30.08 15.65 -34.62
CA ALA A 95 29.40 15.67 -35.93
C ALA A 95 30.31 16.14 -37.08
N GLN A 96 30.87 15.20 -37.84
CA GLN A 96 31.61 15.38 -39.12
C GLN A 96 32.99 16.10 -39.00
N ALA A 97 34.03 15.81 -39.80
CA ALA A 97 34.31 14.63 -40.65
C ALA A 97 35.83 14.54 -41.03
N LEU A 98 36.28 13.31 -41.34
CA LEU A 98 37.28 12.85 -42.33
C LEU A 98 38.63 13.58 -42.62
N ALA A 99 39.65 12.73 -42.89
CA ALA A 99 40.96 12.96 -43.52
C ALA A 99 42.05 13.68 -42.69
N GLY A 100 43.34 13.28 -42.77
CA GLY A 100 43.94 12.14 -43.48
C GLY A 100 45.47 12.04 -43.30
N LEU A 101 46.09 11.00 -43.91
CA LEU A 101 47.53 10.62 -43.90
C LEU A 101 48.06 10.06 -42.54
N GLY A 102 48.81 8.95 -42.50
CA GLY A 102 49.08 7.95 -43.54
C GLY A 102 50.20 6.93 -43.18
N ARG A 103 50.25 5.79 -43.90
CA ARG A 103 51.23 4.66 -43.82
C ARG A 103 51.12 3.78 -42.54
N ARG A 104 51.23 2.44 -42.60
CA ARG A 104 51.59 1.52 -43.71
C ARG A 104 50.70 0.25 -43.72
N LEU A 105 50.58 -0.33 -44.93
CA LEU A 105 49.89 -1.57 -45.35
C LEU A 105 50.56 -2.86 -44.81
N PRO A 106 50.03 -4.08 -45.05
CA PRO A 106 48.79 -4.49 -45.78
C PRO A 106 47.78 -5.19 -44.81
N ALA A 107 46.76 -6.01 -45.12
CA ALA A 107 46.03 -6.48 -46.32
C ALA A 107 44.64 -7.02 -45.82
N ASP A 108 43.92 -7.89 -46.54
CA ASP A 108 42.89 -7.62 -47.57
C ASP A 108 41.95 -8.87 -47.64
N VAL A 109 40.82 -8.97 -48.37
CA VAL A 109 40.19 -8.13 -49.40
C VAL A 109 38.66 -8.12 -49.24
N LEU A 110 37.94 -7.30 -50.03
CA LEU A 110 36.47 -7.17 -50.02
C LEU A 110 35.79 -8.06 -51.10
N VAL A 111 34.67 -8.76 -50.85
CA VAL A 111 33.25 -8.31 -50.73
C VAL A 111 32.63 -7.73 -52.01
N SER A 112 31.63 -8.41 -52.61
CA SER A 112 30.31 -7.79 -52.98
C SER A 112 29.25 -8.69 -53.67
N ARG A 113 28.06 -8.75 -53.03
CA ARG A 113 26.69 -8.48 -53.56
C ARG A 113 26.10 -9.21 -54.80
N LEU A 114 25.00 -9.92 -54.51
CA LEU A 114 23.66 -9.79 -55.13
C LEU A 114 23.46 -9.99 -56.66
N GLY A 115 23.00 -11.18 -57.04
CA GLY A 115 21.56 -11.36 -57.26
C GLY A 115 21.02 -11.68 -58.67
N LEU A 116 19.85 -12.36 -58.67
CA LEU A 116 18.95 -12.63 -59.81
C LEU A 116 19.44 -13.55 -60.95
N ARG A 117 18.93 -14.79 -60.96
CA ARG A 117 18.03 -15.28 -62.04
C ARG A 117 17.27 -16.54 -61.61
N SER A 118 16.26 -16.93 -62.39
CA SER A 118 15.23 -17.91 -62.04
C SER A 118 15.09 -19.02 -63.09
N ARG A 119 14.77 -20.25 -62.62
CA ARG A 119 14.17 -21.44 -63.28
C ARG A 119 14.47 -22.66 -62.38
N ARG A 120 13.78 -23.80 -62.38
CA ARG A 120 12.39 -24.27 -62.65
C ARG A 120 12.52 -25.81 -62.63
N ALA A 121 11.68 -26.54 -61.87
CA ALA A 121 11.57 -28.02 -61.85
C ALA A 121 12.85 -28.83 -61.46
N ALA A 122 12.80 -30.11 -61.07
CA ALA A 122 11.70 -31.03 -60.71
C ALA A 122 12.05 -31.67 -59.32
N GLY A 123 11.12 -32.21 -58.50
CA GLY A 123 10.42 -33.51 -58.64
C GLY A 123 11.21 -34.64 -57.96
N GLY A 124 10.68 -35.51 -57.09
CA GLY A 124 9.34 -35.63 -56.47
C GLY A 124 9.21 -36.91 -55.59
N ARG A 125 8.03 -37.14 -54.96
CA ARG A 125 7.66 -38.31 -54.09
C ARG A 125 8.43 -38.35 -52.74
N ALA A 126 7.80 -38.46 -51.56
CA ALA A 126 6.94 -39.50 -50.95
C ALA A 126 7.74 -40.78 -50.53
N ALA A 127 7.59 -41.38 -49.33
CA ALA A 127 6.53 -41.26 -48.30
C ALA A 127 7.04 -41.35 -46.82
N ARG A 128 6.12 -41.60 -45.87
CA ARG A 128 6.32 -41.73 -44.40
C ARG A 128 6.49 -43.24 -43.99
N PRO A 129 6.36 -43.66 -42.71
CA PRO A 129 7.37 -43.55 -41.63
C PRO A 129 7.62 -44.89 -40.88
N LEU A 130 8.78 -45.09 -40.22
CA LEU A 130 8.96 -46.21 -39.27
C LEU A 130 9.76 -45.87 -38.00
N ARG A 131 9.37 -46.58 -36.93
CA ARG A 131 9.93 -46.71 -35.57
C ARG A 131 9.34 -48.02 -34.99
N PRO A 132 9.92 -48.66 -33.96
CA PRO A 132 11.28 -48.58 -33.42
C PRO A 132 11.99 -49.96 -33.49
N SER A 133 13.15 -50.10 -32.83
CA SER A 133 13.69 -51.42 -32.43
C SER A 133 14.45 -51.30 -31.10
N ALA A 134 14.72 -52.42 -30.44
CA ALA A 134 15.30 -52.50 -29.09
C ALA A 134 16.16 -53.76 -28.88
N ALA A 135 16.79 -53.84 -27.70
CA ALA A 135 17.66 -54.92 -27.19
C ALA A 135 19.07 -55.03 -27.82
N GLY A 136 20.05 -55.45 -27.00
CA GLY A 136 21.47 -55.53 -27.38
C GLY A 136 22.47 -55.40 -26.20
N ARG A 137 22.46 -56.36 -25.27
CA ARG A 137 23.58 -56.59 -24.31
C ARG A 137 24.41 -57.78 -24.80
N PRO A 138 25.73 -57.82 -24.58
CA PRO A 138 26.24 -58.62 -23.45
C PRO A 138 27.54 -58.11 -22.74
N ARG A 139 27.70 -58.57 -21.48
CA ARG A 139 28.89 -59.11 -20.74
C ARG A 139 30.33 -58.65 -21.13
N ALA A 140 31.35 -58.60 -20.26
CA ALA A 140 31.66 -59.26 -18.96
C ALA A 140 32.75 -58.42 -18.17
N ARG A 141 33.50 -58.81 -17.10
CA ARG A 141 33.56 -59.92 -16.09
C ARG A 141 34.54 -59.49 -14.94
N VAL A 142 34.22 -59.73 -13.63
CA VAL A 142 35.18 -60.05 -12.51
C VAL A 142 36.23 -58.96 -12.09
N SER A 143 36.79 -58.83 -10.87
CA SER A 143 36.73 -59.44 -9.50
C SER A 143 36.58 -58.28 -8.46
N GLY A 144 36.23 -58.37 -7.16
CA GLY A 144 36.52 -59.26 -6.00
C GLY A 144 37.02 -58.36 -4.82
N ALA A 145 36.97 -58.65 -3.51
CA ALA A 145 36.38 -59.74 -2.70
C ALA A 145 36.28 -59.30 -1.18
N GLY A 146 35.65 -60.11 -0.31
CA GLY A 146 35.52 -59.92 1.17
C GLY A 146 34.14 -59.37 1.61
N ALA A 147 33.26 -60.02 2.39
CA ALA A 147 33.31 -60.84 3.63
C ALA A 147 33.44 -59.97 4.91
N LEU A 148 32.65 -60.14 6.00
CA LEU A 148 32.16 -61.39 6.65
C LEU A 148 30.65 -61.38 7.09
N ARG A 149 30.23 -62.49 7.74
CA ARG A 149 28.90 -62.89 8.31
C ARG A 149 29.15 -63.45 9.76
N PRO A 150 28.23 -64.12 10.53
CA PRO A 150 26.86 -64.68 10.29
C PRO A 150 25.81 -64.20 11.35
N GLY A 151 24.60 -64.78 11.59
CA GLY A 151 23.87 -65.95 11.05
C GLY A 151 22.32 -65.82 11.24
N VAL A 152 21.44 -66.56 10.55
CA VAL A 152 20.97 -67.97 10.79
C VAL A 152 19.88 -68.01 11.90
N ASP A 153 18.69 -68.63 11.78
CA ASP A 153 18.25 -69.84 11.01
C ASP A 153 16.77 -69.82 10.47
N LEU A 154 16.29 -70.97 9.95
CA LEU A 154 14.94 -71.32 9.39
C LEU A 154 14.12 -72.22 10.40
N PRO A 155 13.00 -72.98 10.12
CA PRO A 155 12.25 -73.27 8.86
C PRO A 155 10.68 -73.49 8.92
N ARG A 156 10.06 -73.75 7.73
CA ARG A 156 8.88 -74.63 7.39
C ARG A 156 7.41 -74.38 7.89
N ARG A 157 6.49 -74.07 6.93
CA ARG A 157 5.34 -74.85 6.33
C ARG A 157 4.32 -75.66 7.22
N PRO A 158 3.13 -76.12 6.71
CA PRO A 158 2.25 -75.68 5.58
C PRO A 158 0.69 -75.81 5.79
N GLY A 159 -0.15 -75.47 4.77
CA GLY A 159 -1.52 -75.99 4.52
C GLY A 159 -2.71 -75.04 4.84
N ALA A 160 -3.98 -75.26 4.42
CA ALA A 160 -4.59 -76.04 3.32
C ALA A 160 -6.13 -75.68 3.18
N GLY A 161 -6.81 -76.03 2.06
CA GLY A 161 -8.26 -75.77 1.79
C GLY A 161 -8.53 -74.49 0.95
N GLU A 162 -9.38 -74.41 -0.09
CA GLU A 162 -10.77 -74.88 -0.36
C GLU A 162 -11.88 -74.08 0.37
N ARG A 163 -13.08 -73.79 -0.17
CA ARG A 163 -13.66 -73.74 -1.55
C ARG A 163 -15.02 -73.00 -1.49
N ALA A 164 -15.49 -72.42 -2.61
CA ALA A 164 -16.91 -72.12 -2.91
C ALA A 164 -17.64 -71.12 -1.94
N ALA A 165 -18.88 -70.65 -2.16
CA ALA A 165 -19.80 -70.66 -3.31
C ALA A 165 -20.74 -69.42 -3.29
N ASP A 166 -21.64 -69.32 -4.26
CA ASP A 166 -22.46 -68.13 -4.56
C ASP A 166 -23.96 -68.24 -4.13
N SER A 167 -24.65 -67.09 -4.05
CA SER A 167 -26.11 -66.88 -4.14
C SER A 167 -27.06 -67.34 -3.00
N ARG A 168 -27.96 -66.43 -2.54
CA ARG A 168 -29.44 -66.47 -2.77
C ARG A 168 -30.30 -65.48 -1.93
N HIS A 169 -31.34 -64.94 -2.58
CA HIS A 169 -32.57 -64.33 -2.02
C HIS A 169 -33.68 -65.44 -1.89
N PRO A 170 -34.95 -65.24 -1.41
CA PRO A 170 -35.73 -63.99 -1.29
C PRO A 170 -36.73 -63.81 -0.10
N GLY A 171 -37.33 -62.60 0.01
CA GLY A 171 -38.73 -62.35 0.46
C GLY A 171 -39.08 -62.50 1.97
N ALA A 172 -40.24 -62.02 2.46
CA ALA A 172 -41.17 -60.99 1.98
C ALA A 172 -42.15 -60.58 3.12
N GLY A 173 -42.65 -59.33 3.15
CA GLY A 173 -43.73 -58.92 4.07
C GLY A 173 -43.78 -57.42 4.41
N GLY A 174 -44.95 -56.78 4.26
CA GLY A 174 -45.28 -55.45 4.80
C GLY A 174 -46.36 -55.57 5.91
N PRO A 175 -47.12 -54.52 6.29
CA PRO A 175 -47.21 -53.17 5.70
C PRO A 175 -47.01 -52.03 6.72
N GLY A 176 -47.35 -50.78 6.35
CA GLY A 176 -47.56 -49.67 7.29
C GLY A 176 -46.72 -48.42 7.01
N SER A 177 -47.37 -47.25 6.97
CA SER A 177 -46.75 -45.98 6.54
C SER A 177 -46.81 -44.88 7.61
N VAL A 178 -45.66 -44.25 7.90
CA VAL A 178 -45.53 -42.78 7.91
C VAL A 178 -44.14 -42.43 7.38
N GLY A 179 -44.06 -41.61 6.32
CA GLY A 179 -42.79 -41.17 5.75
C GLY A 179 -42.72 -39.65 5.62
N VAL A 180 -41.89 -39.00 6.44
CA VAL A 180 -41.61 -37.56 6.30
C VAL A 180 -40.48 -37.36 5.30
N ARG A 181 -40.81 -36.93 4.08
CA ARG A 181 -39.84 -36.38 3.12
C ARG A 181 -40.12 -34.91 2.89
N ALA A 182 -39.07 -34.08 2.93
CA ALA A 182 -39.19 -32.67 2.63
C ALA A 182 -39.35 -32.44 1.11
N GLY A 183 -40.41 -31.71 0.73
CA GLY A 183 -40.39 -30.94 -0.52
C GLY A 183 -39.44 -29.74 -0.40
N GLY A 184 -38.89 -29.18 -1.46
CA GLY A 184 -39.27 -29.38 -2.87
C GLY A 184 -40.31 -28.35 -3.32
N LEU A 185 -40.01 -27.06 -3.19
CA LEU A 185 -40.94 -25.98 -3.52
C LEU A 185 -40.86 -25.62 -5.02
N HIS A 186 -41.69 -26.26 -5.84
CA HIS A 186 -42.09 -25.70 -7.14
C HIS A 186 -43.35 -24.85 -6.95
N VAL A 187 -43.36 -23.62 -7.48
CA VAL A 187 -44.59 -22.84 -7.66
C VAL A 187 -45.26 -23.28 -8.95
N ALA A 188 -46.57 -23.54 -8.90
CA ALA A 188 -47.30 -24.23 -9.95
C ALA A 188 -47.76 -23.34 -11.12
N ARG A 189 -48.06 -23.98 -12.25
CA ARG A 189 -49.00 -23.51 -13.28
C ARG A 189 -50.23 -24.39 -13.27
N ALA A 190 -51.41 -23.80 -13.49
CA ALA A 190 -52.64 -24.48 -13.85
C ALA A 190 -53.60 -23.47 -14.51
N PRO A 191 -54.59 -23.91 -15.30
CA PRO A 191 -54.51 -24.95 -16.33
C PRO A 191 -54.92 -24.40 -17.72
N LEU A 192 -55.24 -25.29 -18.66
CA LEU A 192 -55.63 -24.99 -20.05
C LEU A 192 -57.14 -24.76 -20.20
N ASP A 193 -57.53 -24.04 -21.26
CA ASP A 193 -58.65 -24.45 -22.13
C ASP A 193 -58.32 -24.07 -23.59
N ASP A 194 -59.04 -24.65 -24.56
CA ASP A 194 -58.67 -24.74 -25.99
C ASP A 194 -59.53 -23.87 -26.92
N ARG A 195 -58.97 -23.48 -28.08
CA ARG A 195 -59.65 -23.34 -29.40
C ARG A 195 -58.73 -22.75 -30.48
N GLY A 196 -58.36 -23.61 -31.44
CA GLY A 196 -58.75 -23.39 -32.84
C GLY A 196 -57.81 -22.64 -33.82
N GLN A 197 -57.47 -23.35 -34.91
CA GLN A 197 -57.16 -22.85 -36.27
C GLN A 197 -55.96 -21.89 -36.44
N ARG A 198 -54.81 -22.36 -36.95
CA ARG A 198 -54.50 -22.51 -38.40
C ARG A 198 -54.70 -21.24 -39.25
N GLN A 199 -53.60 -20.61 -39.69
CA GLN A 199 -53.23 -20.53 -41.13
C GLN A 199 -51.85 -19.87 -41.40
N ARG A 200 -51.03 -20.56 -42.24
CA ARG A 200 -49.97 -20.06 -43.16
C ARG A 200 -48.73 -19.31 -42.57
N LEU A 201 -47.56 -19.30 -43.23
CA LEU A 201 -46.70 -20.39 -43.76
C LEU A 201 -45.35 -19.78 -44.21
N HIS A 202 -44.20 -20.41 -43.87
CA HIS A 202 -42.84 -20.14 -44.43
C HIS A 202 -42.21 -18.74 -44.20
N ALA A 203 -40.88 -18.52 -44.33
CA ALA A 203 -39.71 -19.38 -44.07
C ALA A 203 -38.37 -18.58 -44.04
N ARG A 204 -37.41 -19.10 -43.24
CA ARG A 204 -35.93 -19.00 -43.35
C ARG A 204 -35.19 -17.64 -43.22
N VAL A 205 -33.99 -17.79 -42.65
CA VAL A 205 -32.94 -16.79 -42.34
C VAL A 205 -32.27 -16.19 -43.58
N ALA A 206 -31.95 -14.90 -43.54
CA ALA A 206 -30.88 -14.27 -44.33
C ALA A 206 -30.27 -13.05 -43.59
N ALA A 207 -29.04 -12.67 -43.94
CA ALA A 207 -28.29 -11.58 -43.28
C ALA A 207 -28.34 -10.24 -44.05
N PRO A 208 -28.18 -9.08 -43.38
CA PRO A 208 -28.14 -7.77 -44.04
C PRO A 208 -26.83 -7.55 -44.82
N LYS A 209 -26.93 -6.92 -46.00
CA LYS A 209 -25.81 -6.65 -46.92
C LYS A 209 -25.36 -5.18 -46.91
N ILE A 210 -24.12 -4.99 -47.37
CA ILE A 210 -23.53 -3.71 -47.78
C ILE A 210 -24.23 -3.19 -49.05
N PRO A 211 -24.52 -1.86 -49.19
CA PRO A 211 -24.98 -1.25 -50.44
C PRO A 211 -23.81 -0.79 -51.33
N ALA A 212 -23.92 -0.96 -52.66
CA ALA A 212 -22.95 -0.43 -53.63
C ALA A 212 -23.47 -0.39 -55.09
N VAL A 213 -22.76 0.40 -55.93
CA VAL A 213 -22.67 0.37 -57.42
C VAL A 213 -23.68 1.16 -58.27
N LEU A 214 -23.15 2.24 -58.89
CA LEU A 214 -23.26 2.65 -60.31
C LEU A 214 -21.92 3.35 -60.67
N ARG A 215 -21.30 3.29 -61.86
CA ARG A 215 -21.45 2.41 -63.06
C ARG A 215 -20.07 2.27 -63.76
N ARG A 216 -20.00 1.73 -64.99
CA ARG A 216 -18.80 1.12 -65.64
C ARG A 216 -17.70 2.07 -66.17
N ALA A 217 -16.48 1.49 -66.22
CA ALA A 217 -15.22 1.65 -67.02
C ALA A 217 -15.31 2.25 -68.47
N PRO A 218 -14.21 2.45 -69.28
CA PRO A 218 -12.85 1.83 -69.20
C PRO A 218 -11.58 2.62 -69.70
N HIS A 219 -10.42 1.91 -69.64
CA HIS A 219 -9.20 1.98 -70.50
C HIS A 219 -8.02 3.01 -70.34
N ALA A 220 -6.81 2.45 -70.57
CA ALA A 220 -5.62 2.99 -71.27
C ALA A 220 -4.54 3.89 -70.61
N LEU A 221 -3.40 3.25 -70.24
CA LEU A 221 -2.00 3.49 -70.70
C LEU A 221 -1.23 4.83 -70.49
N ARG A 222 0.09 4.66 -70.26
CA ARG A 222 1.23 5.63 -70.37
C ARG A 222 1.30 6.76 -69.31
N ASP A 223 2.43 7.45 -69.09
CA ASP A 223 3.89 7.14 -69.13
C ASP A 223 4.66 8.37 -68.55
N ARG A 224 5.96 8.22 -68.23
CA ARG A 224 7.00 9.28 -68.02
C ARG A 224 6.93 10.15 -66.74
N GLY A 225 8.12 10.70 -66.37
CA GLY A 225 8.16 12.07 -65.81
C GLY A 225 8.92 12.34 -64.50
N ARG A 226 10.21 11.97 -64.36
CA ARG A 226 11.14 12.71 -63.48
C ARG A 226 12.00 13.66 -64.31
N PRO A 227 12.25 14.90 -63.86
CA PRO A 227 13.61 15.35 -63.49
C PRO A 227 13.64 15.98 -62.07
N ARG A 228 14.71 15.92 -61.25
CA ARG A 228 16.04 16.62 -61.28
C ARG A 228 15.96 18.15 -61.09
N ALA A 229 16.94 18.88 -60.51
CA ALA A 229 18.02 18.61 -59.53
C ALA A 229 18.83 19.91 -59.24
N ARG A 230 19.76 19.88 -58.24
CA ARG A 230 20.81 20.90 -57.88
C ARG A 230 20.27 22.21 -57.25
N ARG A 231 20.93 22.92 -56.30
CA ARG A 231 22.31 23.08 -55.73
C ARG A 231 23.15 24.26 -56.28
N LEU A 232 23.92 24.88 -55.35
CA LEU A 232 24.96 25.94 -55.50
C LEU A 232 24.39 27.40 -55.51
N ARG A 233 25.09 28.46 -55.06
CA ARG A 233 26.49 28.60 -54.54
C ARG A 233 26.65 29.75 -53.50
N HIS A 234 27.90 29.99 -53.07
CA HIS A 234 28.40 31.10 -52.22
C HIS A 234 28.12 32.52 -52.79
N GLY A 235 28.28 33.64 -52.07
CA GLY A 235 28.68 33.90 -50.67
C GLY A 235 29.50 35.21 -50.53
N GLY A 236 29.80 35.66 -49.30
CA GLY A 236 30.58 36.90 -49.03
C GLY A 236 30.27 37.52 -47.67
N GLY A 237 31.20 38.30 -47.10
CA GLY A 237 31.06 39.06 -45.83
C GLY A 237 31.15 40.58 -46.03
N PRO A 238 31.38 41.42 -44.98
CA PRO A 238 31.94 41.09 -43.67
C PRO A 238 31.08 41.50 -42.43
N ARG A 239 31.74 41.54 -41.26
CA ARG A 239 31.27 41.75 -39.85
C ARG A 239 31.30 43.26 -39.45
N PRO A 240 30.85 43.75 -38.25
CA PRO A 240 30.82 43.04 -36.94
C PRO A 240 29.77 43.35 -35.82
N TYR A 241 29.55 42.31 -34.99
CA TYR A 241 29.37 42.27 -33.52
C TYR A 241 28.28 43.03 -32.70
N LEU A 242 27.57 42.21 -31.90
CA LEU A 242 27.05 42.40 -30.51
C LEU A 242 26.01 43.49 -30.19
N GLY A 243 24.93 43.07 -29.49
CA GLY A 243 23.95 43.95 -28.84
C GLY A 243 22.67 43.18 -28.48
N ASP A 244 22.48 42.87 -27.20
CA ASP A 244 21.43 41.95 -26.73
C ASP A 244 20.11 42.66 -26.32
N VAL A 245 19.05 41.87 -26.08
CA VAL A 245 17.75 42.25 -25.48
C VAL A 245 16.77 43.10 -26.32
N ARG A 246 15.62 42.50 -26.66
CA ARG A 246 14.30 43.17 -26.56
C ARG A 246 13.16 42.19 -26.28
N ARG A 247 12.07 42.70 -25.70
CA ARG A 247 10.86 41.94 -25.33
C ARG A 247 9.92 41.76 -26.53
N SER A 248 9.02 40.78 -26.39
CA SER A 248 7.81 40.57 -27.21
C SER A 248 6.93 41.84 -27.33
N PRO A 249 6.03 41.93 -28.33
CA PRO A 249 4.73 41.27 -28.17
C PRO A 249 4.04 40.64 -29.41
N ALA A 250 3.38 39.51 -29.14
CA ALA A 250 2.07 39.07 -29.67
C ALA A 250 1.89 38.57 -31.13
N ARG A 251 0.80 37.79 -31.27
CA ARG A 251 0.12 37.28 -32.49
C ARG A 251 0.84 36.17 -33.28
N GLU A 252 0.15 35.22 -33.93
CA GLU A 252 -1.24 34.68 -33.81
C GLU A 252 -1.29 33.36 -34.62
N HIS A 253 -2.05 32.35 -34.17
CA HIS A 253 -3.04 31.57 -34.96
C HIS A 253 -3.37 30.23 -34.30
N GLU A 254 -4.64 30.06 -33.94
CA GLU A 254 -5.29 28.78 -33.66
C GLU A 254 -6.62 28.83 -34.45
N ARG A 255 -6.98 27.75 -35.17
CA ARG A 255 -8.16 27.73 -36.05
C ARG A 255 -9.23 26.81 -35.48
N ASP A 256 -10.43 27.34 -35.29
CA ASP A 256 -11.65 26.56 -35.06
C ASP A 256 -12.83 27.15 -35.85
N GLY A 257 -13.86 26.31 -36.07
CA GLY A 257 -15.05 26.64 -36.87
C GLY A 257 -16.03 27.61 -36.19
N PRO A 258 -17.00 28.17 -36.95
CA PRO A 258 -17.72 29.38 -36.54
C PRO A 258 -18.83 29.13 -35.51
N LEU A 259 -18.90 30.03 -34.53
CA LEU A 259 -20.12 30.35 -33.78
C LEU A 259 -20.46 31.81 -34.02
N LEU A 260 -21.69 32.07 -34.48
CA LEU A 260 -22.17 33.42 -34.75
C LEU A 260 -22.35 34.19 -33.42
N ARG A 261 -21.98 35.48 -33.40
CA ARG A 261 -22.17 36.34 -32.23
C ARG A 261 -22.71 37.69 -32.67
N LEU A 262 -23.94 38.01 -32.25
CA LEU A 262 -24.50 39.35 -32.31
C LEU A 262 -24.22 40.08 -30.99
N SER A 263 -24.08 41.39 -31.06
CA SER A 263 -23.82 42.27 -29.92
C SER A 263 -24.98 43.25 -29.76
N VAL A 264 -25.50 43.39 -28.55
CA VAL A 264 -26.50 44.41 -28.16
C VAL A 264 -26.02 45.01 -26.83
N PRO A 265 -26.02 46.34 -26.65
CA PRO A 265 -25.55 46.97 -25.42
C PRO A 265 -26.55 46.78 -24.27
N VAL A 266 -26.04 46.76 -23.04
CA VAL A 266 -26.87 46.75 -21.81
C VAL A 266 -26.53 48.00 -21.01
N VAL A 267 -27.53 48.86 -20.82
CA VAL A 267 -27.48 50.01 -19.90
C VAL A 267 -27.78 49.50 -18.48
N VAL A 268 -27.11 50.07 -17.48
CA VAL A 268 -27.29 49.69 -16.07
C VAL A 268 -28.30 50.62 -15.40
N HIS A 269 -29.40 50.05 -14.92
CA HIS A 269 -30.17 50.58 -13.78
C HIS A 269 -30.36 49.44 -12.76
N GLY A 270 -30.73 49.77 -11.52
CA GLY A 270 -30.56 48.86 -10.40
C GLY A 270 -31.75 48.70 -9.46
N ARG A 271 -31.57 47.68 -8.60
CA ARG A 271 -32.37 47.25 -7.44
C ARG A 271 -33.67 46.46 -7.68
N GLU A 272 -33.75 45.45 -6.81
CA GLU A 272 -34.90 44.75 -6.23
C GLU A 272 -35.75 43.78 -7.10
N ASP A 273 -35.96 42.62 -6.47
CA ASP A 273 -36.89 41.50 -6.68
C ASP A 273 -37.31 41.06 -8.09
N GLN A 274 -36.73 39.94 -8.54
CA GLN A 274 -37.42 38.63 -8.54
C GLN A 274 -36.48 37.47 -8.96
N ALA A 275 -36.83 36.24 -8.56
CA ALA A 275 -36.03 35.04 -8.85
C ALA A 275 -36.57 34.27 -10.07
N LEU A 276 -35.77 34.18 -11.15
CA LEU A 276 -36.11 33.39 -12.34
C LEU A 276 -35.42 32.02 -12.33
N VAL A 277 -36.19 30.94 -12.18
CA VAL A 277 -35.71 29.55 -12.23
C VAL A 277 -36.02 28.94 -13.59
N LEU A 278 -34.98 28.59 -14.36
CA LEU A 278 -35.13 27.89 -15.64
C LEU A 278 -34.97 26.38 -15.46
N LEU A 279 -36.07 25.64 -15.58
CA LEU A 279 -36.10 24.18 -15.65
C LEU A 279 -36.30 23.71 -17.10
N PRO A 280 -35.48 22.79 -17.63
CA PRO A 280 -35.78 22.09 -18.88
C PRO A 280 -36.95 21.11 -18.66
N ALA A 281 -38.08 21.34 -19.33
CA ALA A 281 -39.26 20.48 -19.21
C ALA A 281 -39.31 19.44 -20.33
N HIS A 282 -39.37 18.15 -19.97
CA HIS A 282 -40.14 17.14 -20.69
C HIS A 282 -40.68 16.11 -19.69
N ARG A 283 -42.01 15.92 -19.69
CA ARG A 283 -42.74 15.04 -18.77
C ARG A 283 -43.26 13.78 -19.48
N ARG A 284 -43.36 12.68 -18.71
CA ARG A 284 -44.58 11.92 -18.34
C ARG A 284 -44.17 11.09 -17.10
N ALA A 285 -44.72 11.32 -15.91
CA ALA A 285 -46.08 10.96 -15.44
C ALA A 285 -46.28 9.43 -15.48
N HIS A 286 -46.72 8.73 -14.42
CA HIS A 286 -47.63 9.11 -13.31
C HIS A 286 -47.14 8.51 -11.95
N ASP A 287 -47.59 8.91 -10.74
CA ASP A 287 -48.49 10.01 -10.33
C ASP A 287 -48.14 10.64 -8.94
N ALA A 288 -49.10 10.96 -8.06
CA ALA A 288 -48.94 11.85 -6.89
C ALA A 288 -49.84 11.50 -5.66
N HIS A 289 -49.92 12.45 -4.70
CA HIS A 289 -50.65 12.50 -3.41
C HIS A 289 -49.97 11.81 -2.19
N VAL A 290 -49.85 12.42 -1.00
CA VAL A 290 -50.12 13.80 -0.52
C VAL A 290 -49.12 14.19 0.59
N LEU A 291 -48.85 15.49 0.77
CA LEU A 291 -48.16 16.10 1.93
C LEU A 291 -48.93 17.38 2.32
N PRO A 292 -48.99 17.76 3.61
CA PRO A 292 -48.26 18.97 4.06
C PRO A 292 -47.79 18.82 5.55
N VAL A 293 -47.24 19.78 6.29
CA VAL A 293 -46.95 21.24 6.16
C VAL A 293 -45.58 21.51 6.84
N LEU A 294 -44.82 22.55 6.45
CA LEU A 294 -44.15 23.50 7.39
C LEU A 294 -43.24 24.51 6.66
N LEU A 295 -43.62 25.80 6.63
CA LEU A 295 -42.70 26.95 6.67
C LEU A 295 -43.44 28.31 6.71
N ARG A 296 -43.39 28.99 7.87
CA ARG A 296 -43.36 30.46 8.06
C ARG A 296 -42.57 30.66 9.38
N VAL A 297 -41.35 31.23 9.35
CA VAL A 297 -40.99 32.67 9.23
C VAL A 297 -41.18 33.40 10.57
N ALA A 298 -40.25 34.31 10.90
CA ALA A 298 -40.02 34.87 12.24
C ALA A 298 -39.93 36.41 12.23
N GLN A 299 -39.67 37.02 13.41
CA GLN A 299 -39.73 38.46 13.75
C GLN A 299 -41.18 38.94 13.97
N ASP A 300 -41.54 39.75 14.97
CA ASP A 300 -40.80 40.80 15.70
C ASP A 300 -41.01 40.74 17.27
N PRO A 301 -40.47 41.66 18.11
CA PRO A 301 -40.40 41.51 19.58
C PRO A 301 -41.31 42.43 20.44
N ALA A 302 -41.19 42.25 21.77
CA ALA A 302 -41.56 43.15 22.90
C ALA A 302 -42.95 43.00 23.57
N HIS A 303 -43.02 43.59 24.78
CA HIS A 303 -44.07 43.52 25.82
C HIS A 303 -44.32 42.15 26.50
N VAL A 304 -44.89 42.06 27.71
CA VAL A 304 -44.59 42.61 29.07
C VAL A 304 -45.81 42.36 29.99
N ALA A 305 -45.56 41.77 31.18
CA ALA A 305 -46.38 41.74 32.41
C ALA A 305 -47.75 40.99 32.48
N SER A 306 -48.01 40.42 33.67
CA SER A 306 -49.29 39.91 34.27
C SER A 306 -50.06 38.77 33.55
N GLY A 307 -50.77 37.84 34.20
CA GLY A 307 -50.92 37.45 35.63
C GLY A 307 -50.79 35.91 35.76
N ALA A 308 -50.73 35.24 36.92
CA ALA A 308 -51.58 35.29 38.11
C ALA A 308 -53.05 34.90 37.84
N ALA A 309 -53.70 33.94 38.51
CA ALA A 309 -53.23 32.93 39.49
C ALA A 309 -54.32 31.83 39.70
N LEU A 310 -54.02 30.81 40.53
CA LEU A 310 -54.94 29.78 41.09
C LEU A 310 -55.47 28.77 40.04
N ALA A 311 -55.75 27.50 40.33
CA ALA A 311 -55.87 26.72 41.58
C ALA A 311 -55.52 25.22 41.29
N ASP A 312 -55.34 24.25 42.20
CA ASP A 312 -55.02 24.11 43.65
C ASP A 312 -54.97 22.56 43.94
N ASP A 313 -54.38 21.95 44.98
CA ASP A 313 -53.40 22.29 46.03
C ASP A 313 -52.91 20.96 46.69
N ALA A 314 -51.93 21.00 47.61
CA ALA A 314 -51.32 19.91 48.41
C ALA A 314 -50.57 18.78 47.62
N ALA A 315 -49.29 18.45 47.87
CA ALA A 315 -48.51 18.15 49.10
C ALA A 315 -48.80 16.74 49.68
N ALA A 316 -47.83 15.95 50.20
CA ALA A 316 -46.42 16.22 50.54
C ALA A 316 -45.47 15.03 50.23
N ALA A 317 -44.20 15.11 50.67
CA ALA A 317 -43.11 14.16 50.36
C ALA A 317 -42.71 13.27 51.59
N PRO A 318 -41.43 12.94 51.86
CA PRO A 318 -40.51 12.03 51.14
C PRO A 318 -40.08 10.80 51.99
N GLY A 319 -39.27 9.89 51.43
CA GLY A 319 -38.58 8.84 52.22
C GLY A 319 -37.45 8.09 51.50
N GLN A 320 -36.28 7.99 52.15
CA GLN A 320 -35.22 7.00 51.89
C GLN A 320 -34.95 6.19 53.19
N PRO A 321 -33.89 5.37 53.30
CA PRO A 321 -33.87 3.96 52.91
C PRO A 321 -33.61 3.03 54.13
N LEU A 322 -33.63 1.69 53.96
CA LEU A 322 -32.81 0.75 54.75
C LEU A 322 -32.91 -0.71 54.22
N ALA A 323 -32.28 -1.68 54.89
CA ALA A 323 -31.92 -2.99 54.32
C ALA A 323 -32.03 -4.20 55.28
N HIS A 324 -31.85 -5.39 54.68
CA HIS A 324 -31.44 -6.70 55.26
C HIS A 324 -32.47 -7.72 55.80
N ARG A 325 -32.34 -8.93 55.22
CA ARG A 325 -32.35 -10.29 55.81
C ARG A 325 -33.64 -10.89 56.40
N ALA A 326 -34.06 -12.01 55.80
CA ALA A 326 -34.57 -13.18 56.52
C ALA A 326 -34.15 -14.50 55.81
N ALA A 327 -34.09 -15.58 56.58
CA ALA A 327 -33.85 -17.00 56.24
C ALA A 327 -34.46 -17.83 57.42
N PRO A 328 -34.55 -19.19 57.44
CA PRO A 328 -33.85 -20.21 56.63
C PRO A 328 -34.75 -21.38 56.17
N ALA A 329 -34.16 -22.56 55.90
CA ALA A 329 -34.84 -23.81 55.51
C ALA A 329 -34.65 -24.94 56.54
N PRO A 330 -35.48 -26.00 56.47
CA PRO A 330 -34.99 -27.39 56.59
C PRO A 330 -35.63 -28.34 55.53
N GLY A 331 -35.14 -29.55 55.26
CA GLY A 331 -33.88 -30.16 55.68
C GLY A 331 -33.77 -31.68 55.40
N ARG A 332 -32.54 -32.18 55.28
CA ARG A 332 -32.07 -33.59 55.43
C ARG A 332 -32.77 -34.75 54.66
N ARG A 333 -31.98 -35.45 53.85
CA ARG A 333 -31.60 -36.86 54.13
C ARG A 333 -30.16 -37.14 53.66
N ARG A 334 -29.50 -38.15 54.24
CA ARG A 334 -28.13 -38.60 53.91
C ARG A 334 -28.14 -40.12 53.71
N GLY A 335 -27.36 -40.62 52.75
CA GLY A 335 -26.99 -42.02 52.61
C GLY A 335 -25.50 -42.14 52.24
N ARG A 336 -24.81 -43.10 52.83
CA ARG A 336 -23.44 -43.54 52.45
C ARG A 336 -23.58 -44.89 51.73
N GLY A 337 -22.71 -45.33 50.82
CA GLY A 337 -21.50 -44.72 50.24
C GLY A 337 -20.49 -45.80 49.80
N ARG A 338 -19.53 -45.46 48.92
CA ARG A 338 -18.52 -46.34 48.28
C ARG A 338 -19.09 -47.37 47.26
N ALA A 339 -18.38 -47.77 46.20
CA ALA A 339 -17.24 -47.16 45.48
C ALA A 339 -17.01 -47.90 44.14
N GLY A 340 -16.43 -47.21 43.13
CA GLY A 340 -15.68 -47.85 42.04
C GLY A 340 -16.07 -47.47 40.60
N GLY A 341 -15.09 -47.00 39.82
CA GLY A 341 -15.03 -47.20 38.37
C GLY A 341 -15.52 -46.08 37.45
N VAL A 342 -14.59 -45.58 36.61
CA VAL A 342 -14.79 -44.91 35.29
C VAL A 342 -15.68 -43.66 35.24
N GLY A 343 -15.13 -42.54 34.75
CA GLY A 343 -15.87 -41.27 34.57
C GLY A 343 -15.67 -40.64 33.18
N PRO A 344 -16.39 -39.54 32.86
CA PRO A 344 -16.17 -38.79 31.63
C PRO A 344 -15.86 -37.28 31.83
N ALA A 345 -15.23 -36.70 30.80
CA ALA A 345 -15.29 -35.29 30.35
C ALA A 345 -14.99 -34.13 31.34
N LEU A 346 -13.97 -33.32 31.00
CA LEU A 346 -13.85 -31.92 31.46
C LEU A 346 -13.51 -30.96 30.32
N ARG A 347 -13.96 -29.70 30.50
CA ARG A 347 -13.78 -28.57 29.56
C ARG A 347 -12.33 -28.03 29.62
N PRO A 348 -11.81 -27.41 28.53
CA PRO A 348 -10.47 -26.80 28.54
C PRO A 348 -10.42 -25.60 29.50
N ALA A 349 -9.44 -25.60 30.40
CA ALA A 349 -9.21 -24.54 31.38
C ALA A 349 -8.24 -23.47 30.85
N ARG A 350 -8.40 -22.22 31.32
CA ARG A 350 -7.42 -21.15 31.07
C ARG A 350 -6.14 -21.42 31.88
N ALA A 351 -5.06 -21.80 31.21
CA ALA A 351 -3.75 -21.95 31.84
C ALA A 351 -3.14 -20.59 32.22
N ARG A 352 -2.67 -20.46 33.46
CA ARG A 352 -1.72 -19.41 33.88
C ARG A 352 -0.32 -20.01 33.84
N SER A 353 0.63 -19.38 33.17
CA SER A 353 2.06 -19.69 33.27
C SER A 353 2.79 -18.58 34.02
N GLN A 354 3.56 -18.94 35.05
CA GLN A 354 4.44 -18.01 35.77
C GLN A 354 5.82 -18.00 35.08
N SER A 355 6.36 -16.82 34.79
CA SER A 355 7.72 -16.64 34.27
C SER A 355 8.70 -16.30 35.39
N ARG A 356 9.95 -16.76 35.28
CA ARG A 356 11.05 -16.45 36.21
C ARG A 356 12.23 -15.85 35.46
N GLY A 357 12.51 -14.56 35.71
CA GLY A 357 13.73 -13.86 35.28
C GLY A 357 13.72 -13.42 33.80
N ARG A 358 14.26 -12.25 33.44
CA ARG A 358 14.89 -11.19 34.24
C ARG A 358 14.46 -9.83 33.65
N ALA A 359 13.94 -8.94 34.48
CA ALA A 359 13.31 -7.69 34.05
C ALA A 359 14.07 -6.44 34.54
N VAL A 360 13.81 -5.30 33.89
CA VAL A 360 14.08 -3.96 34.44
C VAL A 360 13.08 -3.71 35.59
N PRO A 361 13.45 -3.02 36.70
CA PRO A 361 12.62 -2.99 37.91
C PRO A 361 11.23 -2.41 37.69
N GLY A 362 10.20 -3.17 38.09
CA GLY A 362 8.83 -2.68 38.18
C GLY A 362 8.56 -2.06 39.56
N ALA A 363 7.90 -0.91 39.59
CA ALA A 363 7.29 -0.39 40.80
C ALA A 363 6.10 -1.28 41.23
N ASP A 364 5.70 -1.16 42.50
CA ASP A 364 4.61 -1.96 43.10
C ASP A 364 3.31 -1.88 42.28
N ARG A 365 2.60 -3.01 42.19
CA ARG A 365 1.32 -3.15 41.49
C ARG A 365 0.17 -3.54 42.42
N SER A 366 0.35 -3.37 43.73
CA SER A 366 -0.71 -3.41 44.72
C SER A 366 -1.07 -1.99 45.19
N GLN A 367 -2.37 -1.71 45.30
CA GLN A 367 -2.94 -0.42 45.74
C GLN A 367 -2.57 0.85 44.93
N VAL A 368 -2.70 0.82 43.60
CA VAL A 368 -2.90 2.08 42.85
C VAL A 368 -4.37 2.48 42.96
N GLY A 369 -4.67 3.39 43.90
CA GLY A 369 -5.98 4.05 43.98
C GLY A 369 -6.28 4.84 42.70
N ARG A 370 -7.57 4.95 42.35
CA ARG A 370 -8.02 5.65 41.12
C ARG A 370 -7.86 7.17 41.25
N ALA A 371 -6.63 7.65 41.11
CA ALA A 371 -6.36 9.08 40.98
C ALA A 371 -7.13 9.63 39.75
N PRO A 372 -7.94 10.69 39.90
CA PRO A 372 -8.66 11.30 38.79
C PRO A 372 -7.71 12.17 37.96
N GLY A 373 -6.74 11.52 37.30
CA GLY A 373 -6.03 12.14 36.19
C GLY A 373 -7.01 12.38 35.04
N ASP A 374 -6.92 13.55 34.42
CA ASP A 374 -7.70 13.87 33.23
C ASP A 374 -7.39 12.86 32.08
N ALA A 375 -8.44 12.47 31.36
CA ALA A 375 -8.38 11.52 30.26
C ALA A 375 -7.46 11.99 29.13
N LEU A 376 -7.44 13.29 28.82
CA LEU A 376 -6.54 13.87 27.82
C LEU A 376 -5.08 13.79 28.28
N SER A 377 -4.81 14.07 29.55
CA SER A 377 -3.47 13.96 30.17
C SER A 377 -2.97 12.50 30.19
N ALA A 378 -3.83 11.53 30.46
CA ALA A 378 -3.52 10.12 30.33
C ALA A 378 -3.22 9.73 28.87
N ALA A 379 -4.02 10.20 27.91
CA ALA A 379 -3.85 9.93 26.48
C ALA A 379 -2.57 10.56 25.91
N ALA A 380 -2.25 11.79 26.32
CA ALA A 380 -0.99 12.44 25.99
C ALA A 380 0.21 11.65 26.56
N THR A 381 0.11 11.17 27.81
CA THR A 381 1.15 10.33 28.44
C THR A 381 1.35 9.02 27.67
N HIS A 382 0.26 8.38 27.22
CA HIS A 382 0.31 7.19 26.37
C HIS A 382 1.08 7.45 25.07
N LEU A 383 0.75 8.53 24.34
CA LEU A 383 1.48 8.91 23.13
C LEU A 383 2.94 9.26 23.41
N LEU A 384 3.27 9.93 24.52
CA LEU A 384 4.66 10.24 24.89
C LEU A 384 5.49 8.96 25.09
N ALA A 385 4.91 7.90 25.66
CA ALA A 385 5.57 6.61 25.82
C ALA A 385 5.79 5.83 24.51
N LEU A 386 5.05 6.19 23.45
CA LEU A 386 5.14 5.58 22.11
C LEU A 386 6.09 6.34 21.15
N GLN A 387 6.75 7.42 21.59
CA GLN A 387 7.69 8.15 20.74
C GLN A 387 9.04 7.41 20.62
N SER A 388 9.53 7.24 19.39
CA SER A 388 10.84 6.65 19.13
C SER A 388 11.99 7.59 19.52
N PRO A 389 13.21 7.07 19.77
CA PRO A 389 14.42 7.87 19.98
C PRO A 389 14.77 8.82 18.80
N ARG A 390 14.28 8.56 17.58
CA ARG A 390 14.43 9.47 16.42
C ARG A 390 13.48 10.66 16.48
N GLY A 391 12.49 10.63 17.37
CA GLY A 391 11.42 11.64 17.51
C GLY A 391 10.14 11.33 16.75
N ASP A 392 10.09 10.27 15.95
CA ASP A 392 8.88 9.85 15.24
C ASP A 392 7.95 9.00 16.10
N TRP A 393 6.73 8.83 15.60
CA TRP A 393 5.78 7.81 16.01
C TRP A 393 5.48 6.92 14.81
N GLU A 394 5.33 5.62 15.06
CA GLU A 394 4.91 4.64 14.07
C GLU A 394 4.14 3.51 14.77
N GLY A 395 2.93 3.19 14.29
CA GLY A 395 2.27 1.91 14.57
C GLY A 395 2.40 0.96 13.38
N GLU A 396 2.17 -0.34 13.60
CA GLU A 396 2.06 -1.26 12.46
C GLU A 396 0.84 -0.88 11.61
N MET A 397 1.04 -0.80 10.28
CA MET A 397 -0.06 -0.93 9.32
C MET A 397 -0.28 -2.42 9.04
N VAL A 398 -1.15 -3.04 9.83
CA VAL A 398 -1.53 -4.45 9.65
C VAL A 398 -2.30 -4.59 8.36
N TRP A 399 -1.95 -5.60 7.55
CA TRP A 399 -2.73 -6.01 6.39
C TRP A 399 -3.00 -7.53 6.42
N CYS A 400 -2.25 -8.33 5.66
CA CYS A 400 -2.44 -9.79 5.61
C CYS A 400 -1.12 -10.54 5.35
N PRO A 401 -1.02 -11.83 5.74
CA PRO A 401 0.24 -12.57 5.73
C PRO A 401 0.82 -12.89 4.34
N MET A 402 0.15 -12.50 3.25
CA MET A 402 0.63 -12.75 1.88
C MET A 402 2.04 -12.20 1.64
N ILE A 403 2.40 -11.05 2.20
CA ILE A 403 3.70 -10.40 1.97
C ILE A 403 4.81 -11.18 2.67
N THR A 404 4.56 -11.60 3.92
CA THR A 404 5.47 -12.46 4.68
C THR A 404 5.65 -13.82 3.99
N ALA A 405 4.60 -14.39 3.41
CA ALA A 405 4.69 -15.62 2.62
C ALA A 405 5.50 -15.42 1.33
N GLN A 406 5.30 -14.32 0.62
CA GLN A 406 6.08 -13.93 -0.56
C GLN A 406 7.57 -13.71 -0.23
N TYR A 407 7.88 -13.16 0.95
CA TYR A 407 9.26 -13.04 1.44
C TYR A 407 9.91 -14.42 1.65
N VAL A 408 9.22 -15.36 2.30
CA VAL A 408 9.72 -16.73 2.49
C VAL A 408 9.98 -17.42 1.14
N ILE A 409 9.04 -17.31 0.20
CA ILE A 409 9.19 -17.83 -1.16
C ILE A 409 10.39 -17.17 -1.87
N ALA A 410 10.51 -15.84 -1.81
CA ALA A 410 11.61 -15.13 -2.45
C ALA A 410 12.98 -15.53 -1.91
N GLN A 411 13.14 -15.59 -0.58
CA GLN A 411 14.37 -16.01 0.08
C GLN A 411 14.76 -17.46 -0.30
N ARG A 412 13.77 -18.36 -0.37
CA ARG A 412 13.99 -19.74 -0.84
C ARG A 412 14.40 -19.81 -2.31
N VAL A 413 13.87 -18.93 -3.16
CA VAL A 413 14.19 -18.86 -4.60
C VAL A 413 15.61 -18.32 -4.83
N VAL A 414 16.03 -17.26 -4.12
CA VAL A 414 17.40 -16.70 -4.26
C VAL A 414 18.47 -17.50 -3.50
N GLY A 415 18.06 -18.54 -2.75
CA GLY A 415 18.97 -19.43 -2.02
C GLY A 415 19.50 -18.88 -0.70
N ARG A 416 18.93 -17.79 -0.16
CA ARG A 416 19.31 -17.26 1.16
C ARG A 416 18.65 -18.08 2.26
N ALA A 417 19.47 -18.68 3.13
CA ALA A 417 19.01 -19.36 4.32
C ALA A 417 18.45 -18.36 5.36
N LEU A 418 17.36 -18.73 6.03
CA LEU A 418 16.79 -17.97 7.14
C LEU A 418 17.33 -18.49 8.47
N ALA A 419 17.78 -17.58 9.34
CA ALA A 419 18.21 -17.90 10.71
C ALA A 419 17.09 -18.57 11.53
N PRO A 420 17.40 -19.45 12.51
CA PRO A 420 16.39 -20.18 13.29
C PRO A 420 15.39 -19.27 14.02
N GLU A 421 15.86 -18.13 14.51
CA GLU A 421 15.06 -17.14 15.26
C GLU A 421 14.10 -16.44 14.30
N ARG A 422 14.60 -16.04 13.12
CA ARG A 422 13.82 -15.45 12.03
C ARG A 422 12.74 -16.43 11.56
N ARG A 423 13.08 -17.71 11.39
CA ARG A 423 12.13 -18.79 11.04
C ARG A 423 11.03 -18.90 12.09
N THR A 424 11.40 -19.08 13.35
CA THR A 424 10.47 -19.19 14.50
C THR A 424 9.54 -17.98 14.59
N GLY A 425 10.06 -16.77 14.33
CA GLY A 425 9.27 -15.55 14.27
C GLY A 425 8.26 -15.52 13.12
N LEU A 426 8.64 -15.95 11.92
CA LEU A 426 7.75 -16.03 10.75
C LEU A 426 6.64 -17.07 10.97
N GLU A 427 6.99 -18.24 11.49
CA GLU A 427 6.04 -19.30 11.84
C GLU A 427 5.01 -18.83 12.87
N ARG A 428 5.46 -18.19 13.96
CA ARG A 428 4.57 -17.62 14.98
C ARG A 428 3.57 -16.63 14.39
N TYR A 429 4.02 -15.75 13.50
CA TYR A 429 3.15 -14.77 12.85
C TYR A 429 2.08 -15.44 11.97
N PHE A 430 2.44 -16.45 11.18
CA PHE A 430 1.46 -17.20 10.39
C PHE A 430 0.44 -17.91 11.30
N LEU A 431 0.90 -18.62 12.34
CA LEU A 431 0.00 -19.29 13.28
C LEU A 431 -0.94 -18.31 14.01
N GLY A 432 -0.43 -17.13 14.39
CA GLY A 432 -1.20 -16.06 15.05
C GLY A 432 -2.14 -15.25 14.15
N THR A 433 -2.09 -15.43 12.82
CA THR A 433 -2.97 -14.72 11.86
C THR A 433 -3.99 -15.63 11.17
N ARG A 434 -4.13 -16.87 11.64
CA ARG A 434 -5.06 -17.86 11.09
C ARG A 434 -6.52 -17.48 11.38
N ALA A 435 -7.37 -17.55 10.36
CA ALA A 435 -8.80 -17.24 10.45
C ALA A 435 -9.58 -18.38 11.14
N ALA A 436 -10.77 -18.06 11.66
CA ALA A 436 -11.60 -18.99 12.43
C ALA A 436 -12.18 -20.17 11.62
N ASP A 437 -12.24 -20.05 10.28
CA ASP A 437 -12.58 -21.15 9.37
C ASP A 437 -11.41 -22.11 9.11
N GLY A 438 -10.22 -21.75 9.58
CA GLY A 438 -8.99 -22.53 9.47
C GLY A 438 -8.05 -22.11 8.34
N GLY A 439 -8.43 -21.15 7.49
CA GLY A 439 -7.58 -20.58 6.43
C GLY A 439 -6.84 -19.31 6.86
N TRP A 440 -6.42 -18.51 5.88
CA TRP A 440 -5.92 -17.14 6.06
C TRP A 440 -6.57 -16.19 5.06
N GLY A 441 -6.98 -15.01 5.53
CA GLY A 441 -7.74 -14.04 4.73
C GLY A 441 -6.93 -12.86 4.17
N LEU A 442 -7.58 -12.04 3.33
CA LEU A 442 -7.00 -10.84 2.69
C LEU A 442 -6.86 -9.60 3.62
N HIS A 443 -7.34 -9.69 4.87
CA HIS A 443 -7.22 -8.72 5.96
C HIS A 443 -7.58 -9.42 7.30
N PRO A 444 -7.36 -8.83 8.49
CA PRO A 444 -7.54 -9.53 9.77
C PRO A 444 -8.97 -10.04 10.03
N GLU A 445 -9.97 -9.34 9.50
CA GLU A 445 -11.39 -9.70 9.57
C GLU A 445 -11.93 -10.47 8.35
N ALA A 446 -11.06 -10.90 7.43
CA ALA A 446 -11.49 -11.68 6.28
C ALA A 446 -11.65 -13.17 6.64
N PRO A 447 -12.64 -13.88 6.07
CA PRO A 447 -12.59 -15.34 6.00
C PRO A 447 -11.39 -15.79 5.16
N GLY A 448 -11.14 -17.10 5.12
CA GLY A 448 -10.07 -17.67 4.32
C GLY A 448 -10.14 -17.26 2.84
N SER A 449 -8.95 -17.02 2.27
CA SER A 449 -8.69 -16.69 0.87
C SER A 449 -7.91 -17.84 0.24
N VAL A 450 -8.22 -18.23 -1.01
CA VAL A 450 -7.43 -19.28 -1.70
C VAL A 450 -6.02 -18.75 -1.97
N PHE A 451 -5.90 -17.50 -2.40
CA PHE A 451 -4.62 -16.82 -2.58
C PHE A 451 -3.77 -16.81 -1.31
N VAL A 452 -4.30 -16.30 -0.20
CA VAL A 452 -3.50 -16.13 1.02
C VAL A 452 -3.25 -17.48 1.71
N THR A 453 -4.25 -18.36 1.81
CA THR A 453 -4.10 -19.69 2.41
C THR A 453 -3.07 -20.55 1.67
N ALA A 454 -3.10 -20.58 0.32
CA ALA A 454 -2.12 -21.37 -0.45
C ALA A 454 -0.69 -20.82 -0.32
N LEU A 455 -0.50 -19.49 -0.29
CA LEU A 455 0.83 -18.91 -0.08
C LEU A 455 1.36 -19.15 1.33
N VAL A 456 0.52 -19.02 2.37
CA VAL A 456 0.93 -19.30 3.77
C VAL A 456 1.22 -20.79 3.98
N TYR A 457 0.40 -21.67 3.41
CA TYR A 457 0.64 -23.12 3.41
C TYR A 457 2.02 -23.46 2.84
N VAL A 458 2.33 -22.94 1.65
CA VAL A 458 3.64 -23.13 1.00
C VAL A 458 4.76 -22.51 1.83
N ALA A 459 4.58 -21.31 2.39
CA ALA A 459 5.59 -20.68 3.23
C ALA A 459 5.92 -21.52 4.49
N LEU A 460 4.92 -22.07 5.18
CA LEU A 460 5.12 -22.95 6.33
C LEU A 460 5.84 -24.25 5.97
N ARG A 461 5.49 -24.90 4.85
CA ARG A 461 6.19 -26.08 4.33
C ARG A 461 7.64 -25.75 3.90
N LEU A 462 7.90 -24.54 3.40
CA LEU A 462 9.25 -24.05 3.07
C LEU A 462 10.11 -23.68 4.30
N LEU A 463 9.49 -23.31 5.42
CA LEU A 463 10.17 -23.04 6.68
C LEU A 463 10.55 -24.34 7.42
N GLY A 464 9.73 -25.38 7.29
CA GLY A 464 10.07 -26.75 7.68
C GLY A 464 8.94 -27.56 8.30
N LEU A 465 7.73 -27.01 8.45
CA LEU A 465 6.61 -27.73 9.03
C LEU A 465 6.24 -28.97 8.19
N GLY A 466 5.92 -30.07 8.86
CA GLY A 466 5.48 -31.31 8.22
C GLY A 466 4.07 -31.19 7.64
N ARG A 467 3.81 -31.83 6.49
CA ARG A 467 2.47 -31.86 5.85
C ARG A 467 1.35 -32.43 6.74
N ASP A 468 1.75 -33.13 7.79
CA ASP A 468 0.91 -33.86 8.73
C ASP A 468 0.62 -33.08 10.03
N GLU A 469 1.19 -31.87 10.20
CA GLU A 469 0.83 -30.94 11.27
C GLU A 469 -0.66 -30.57 11.23
N PRO A 470 -1.38 -30.48 12.36
CA PRO A 470 -2.82 -30.20 12.39
C PRO A 470 -3.21 -28.93 11.62
N VAL A 471 -2.44 -27.85 11.79
CA VAL A 471 -2.66 -26.57 11.11
C VAL A 471 -2.55 -26.67 9.58
N LEU A 472 -1.67 -27.53 9.07
CA LEU A 472 -1.51 -27.76 7.63
C LEU A 472 -2.54 -28.76 7.11
N LYS A 473 -2.88 -29.80 7.87
CA LYS A 473 -4.02 -30.69 7.55
C LYS A 473 -5.31 -29.89 7.37
N ASP A 474 -5.65 -29.05 8.34
CA ASP A 474 -6.83 -28.19 8.26
C ASP A 474 -6.79 -27.24 7.06
N ALA A 475 -5.67 -26.55 6.82
CA ALA A 475 -5.55 -25.58 5.73
C ALA A 475 -5.61 -26.25 4.35
N ARG A 476 -5.05 -27.46 4.20
CA ARG A 476 -5.19 -28.30 3.01
C ARG A 476 -6.64 -28.72 2.81
N HIS A 477 -7.32 -29.15 3.88
CA HIS A 477 -8.75 -29.49 3.81
C HIS A 477 -9.61 -28.26 3.49
N TRP A 478 -9.29 -27.07 4.02
CA TRP A 478 -9.97 -25.81 3.69
C TRP A 478 -9.83 -25.47 2.20
N LEU A 479 -8.60 -25.60 1.64
CA LEU A 479 -8.37 -25.42 0.21
C LEU A 479 -9.18 -26.42 -0.65
N GLN A 480 -9.42 -27.63 -0.15
CA GLN A 480 -10.14 -28.69 -0.88
C GLN A 480 -11.68 -28.63 -0.73
N ARG A 481 -12.21 -28.02 0.34
CA ARG A 481 -13.65 -27.89 0.62
C ARG A 481 -14.24 -26.67 -0.10
N ASP A 482 -14.78 -26.88 -1.29
CA ASP A 482 -15.61 -25.95 -2.07
C ASP A 482 -14.99 -24.60 -2.48
N SER A 483 -13.73 -24.31 -2.11
CA SER A 483 -13.03 -23.07 -2.45
C SER A 483 -12.72 -22.90 -3.95
N GLY A 484 -12.97 -23.93 -4.78
CA GLY A 484 -12.48 -24.06 -6.15
C GLY A 484 -11.02 -24.58 -6.23
N GLY A 485 -10.35 -24.74 -5.09
CA GLY A 485 -9.01 -25.28 -4.99
C GLY A 485 -7.93 -24.38 -5.59
N VAL A 486 -6.68 -24.86 -5.55
CA VAL A 486 -5.52 -24.08 -6.00
C VAL A 486 -5.53 -23.83 -7.52
N LEU A 487 -6.31 -24.58 -8.30
CA LEU A 487 -6.57 -24.31 -9.72
C LEU A 487 -7.32 -22.98 -9.94
N ALA A 488 -8.27 -22.66 -9.05
CA ALA A 488 -9.04 -21.41 -9.06
C ALA A 488 -8.36 -20.25 -8.30
N ILE A 489 -7.08 -20.38 -7.93
CA ILE A 489 -6.34 -19.29 -7.27
C ILE A 489 -6.26 -18.04 -8.20
N PRO A 490 -6.38 -16.80 -7.69
CA PRO A 490 -6.22 -15.58 -8.48
C PRO A 490 -4.90 -15.49 -9.26
N THR A 491 -4.87 -14.67 -10.32
CA THR A 491 -3.74 -14.46 -11.24
C THR A 491 -2.42 -14.17 -10.52
N TRP A 492 -2.44 -13.42 -9.40
CA TRP A 492 -1.22 -13.18 -8.60
C TRP A 492 -0.75 -14.46 -7.89
N GLY A 493 -1.66 -15.31 -7.39
CA GLY A 493 -1.33 -16.61 -6.83
C GLY A 493 -0.80 -17.58 -7.87
N LYS A 494 -1.46 -17.66 -9.04
CA LYS A 494 -0.99 -18.43 -10.21
C LYS A 494 0.44 -18.05 -10.57
N PHE A 495 0.73 -16.75 -10.62
CA PHE A 495 2.06 -16.23 -10.87
C PHE A 495 3.07 -16.62 -9.77
N TRP A 496 2.76 -16.40 -8.49
CA TRP A 496 3.67 -16.70 -7.38
C TRP A 496 3.96 -18.20 -7.21
N LEU A 497 2.97 -19.06 -7.44
CA LEU A 497 3.17 -20.51 -7.43
C LEU A 497 3.92 -21.00 -8.69
N ALA A 498 3.77 -20.33 -9.84
CA ALA A 498 4.53 -20.67 -11.04
C ALA A 498 6.04 -20.37 -10.92
N LEU A 499 6.43 -19.33 -10.17
CA LEU A 499 7.84 -19.02 -9.87
C LEU A 499 8.62 -20.17 -9.19
N ILE A 500 7.91 -21.10 -8.54
CA ILE A 500 8.46 -22.28 -7.84
C ILE A 500 8.01 -23.63 -8.45
N GLY A 501 7.25 -23.59 -9.54
CA GLY A 501 6.77 -24.78 -10.27
C GLY A 501 5.58 -25.49 -9.64
N LEU A 502 4.86 -24.82 -8.72
CA LEU A 502 3.63 -25.29 -8.09
C LEU A 502 2.36 -24.85 -8.86
N TYR A 503 2.51 -24.06 -9.92
CA TYR A 503 1.48 -23.79 -10.93
C TYR A 503 2.14 -23.75 -12.32
N ASP A 504 1.47 -24.16 -13.39
CA ASP A 504 2.06 -24.14 -14.75
C ASP A 504 1.87 -22.77 -15.43
N TRP A 505 2.94 -22.26 -16.05
CA TRP A 505 2.93 -20.96 -16.75
C TRP A 505 1.87 -20.84 -17.86
N ARG A 506 1.41 -21.95 -18.47
CA ARG A 506 0.30 -21.97 -19.43
C ARG A 506 -1.02 -21.47 -18.81
N GLY A 507 -1.19 -21.70 -17.50
CA GLY A 507 -2.36 -21.28 -16.75
C GLY A 507 -2.27 -19.89 -16.13
N VAL A 508 -1.12 -19.22 -16.19
CA VAL A 508 -0.99 -17.82 -15.75
C VAL A 508 -1.55 -16.89 -16.84
N ASN A 509 -2.30 -15.85 -16.45
CA ASN A 509 -2.76 -14.84 -17.40
C ASN A 509 -1.55 -14.08 -18.01
N PRO A 510 -1.43 -13.94 -19.35
CA PRO A 510 -0.25 -13.37 -19.98
C PRO A 510 0.08 -11.95 -19.50
N THR A 511 1.32 -11.74 -19.05
CA THR A 511 1.86 -10.42 -18.67
C THR A 511 3.02 -10.06 -19.59
N PRO A 512 2.76 -9.67 -20.86
CA PRO A 512 3.80 -9.53 -21.87
C PRO A 512 4.69 -8.28 -21.66
N PRO A 513 6.03 -8.42 -21.56
CA PRO A 513 6.94 -7.29 -21.43
C PRO A 513 6.92 -6.35 -22.63
N GLU A 514 6.44 -6.81 -23.79
CA GLU A 514 6.30 -6.00 -25.00
C GLU A 514 5.43 -4.75 -24.80
N LEU A 515 4.54 -4.72 -23.79
CA LEU A 515 3.75 -3.54 -23.40
C LEU A 515 4.63 -2.32 -23.03
N PHE A 516 5.84 -2.55 -22.50
CA PHE A 516 6.78 -1.50 -22.09
C PHE A 516 7.66 -0.98 -23.25
N LEU A 517 7.46 -1.50 -24.47
CA LEU A 517 8.03 -0.98 -25.71
C LEU A 517 7.03 -0.14 -26.53
N LEU A 518 5.75 -0.11 -26.14
CA LEU A 518 4.72 0.62 -26.88
C LEU A 518 4.93 2.14 -26.84
N PRO A 519 4.37 2.91 -27.80
CA PRO A 519 4.45 4.37 -27.76
C PRO A 519 3.76 4.94 -26.50
N ARG A 520 4.48 5.79 -25.74
CA ARG A 520 3.94 6.50 -24.55
C ARG A 520 2.69 7.36 -24.83
N ALA A 521 2.42 7.65 -26.10
CA ALA A 521 1.23 8.35 -26.58
C ALA A 521 -0.08 7.52 -26.40
N LEU A 522 -0.01 6.19 -26.34
CA LEU A 522 -1.19 5.34 -26.18
C LEU A 522 -1.83 5.49 -24.79
N PRO A 523 -3.17 5.53 -24.68
CA PRO A 523 -3.87 5.83 -23.43
C PRO A 523 -3.74 4.74 -22.36
N PHE A 524 -3.38 3.52 -22.76
CA PHE A 524 -3.18 2.35 -21.90
C PHE A 524 -1.70 2.00 -21.67
N HIS A 525 -0.75 2.81 -22.15
CA HIS A 525 0.69 2.55 -21.97
C HIS A 525 1.09 2.47 -20.48
N PRO A 526 1.93 1.51 -20.04
CA PRO A 526 2.23 1.30 -18.62
C PRO A 526 2.71 2.51 -17.82
N SER A 527 3.40 3.47 -18.43
CA SER A 527 3.80 4.73 -17.75
C SER A 527 2.63 5.60 -17.25
N ARG A 528 1.41 5.31 -17.69
CA ARG A 528 0.17 6.00 -17.28
C ARG A 528 -0.59 5.27 -16.18
N TRP A 529 -0.25 4.01 -15.89
CA TRP A 529 -0.87 3.24 -14.82
C TRP A 529 -0.47 3.83 -13.46
N TYR A 530 -1.29 3.60 -12.44
CA TYR A 530 -0.94 3.89 -11.05
C TYR A 530 0.44 3.32 -10.67
N CYS A 531 1.19 4.04 -9.83
CA CYS A 531 2.60 3.73 -9.52
C CYS A 531 2.80 2.31 -8.96
N HIS A 532 1.95 1.87 -8.01
CA HIS A 532 2.02 0.53 -7.43
C HIS A 532 1.83 -0.57 -8.48
N THR A 533 0.75 -0.49 -9.27
CA THR A 533 0.49 -1.44 -10.36
C THR A 533 1.58 -1.39 -11.43
N ARG A 534 2.13 -0.21 -11.74
CA ARG A 534 3.23 -0.05 -12.70
C ARG A 534 4.52 -0.73 -12.21
N ALA A 535 4.89 -0.57 -10.94
CA ALA A 535 6.08 -1.16 -10.34
C ALA A 535 5.96 -2.69 -10.18
N ILE A 536 4.79 -3.17 -9.77
CA ILE A 536 4.50 -4.61 -9.63
C ILE A 536 4.52 -5.29 -11.01
N TYR A 537 3.75 -4.78 -11.98
CA TYR A 537 3.60 -5.46 -13.27
C TYR A 537 4.83 -5.36 -14.19
N VAL A 538 5.75 -4.40 -14.01
CA VAL A 538 7.02 -4.39 -14.78
C VAL A 538 7.97 -5.51 -14.33
N ALA A 539 8.04 -5.79 -13.02
CA ALA A 539 8.79 -6.92 -12.49
C ALA A 539 8.12 -8.26 -12.86
N MET A 540 6.79 -8.36 -12.74
CA MET A 540 6.04 -9.53 -13.21
C MET A 540 6.24 -9.78 -14.71
N ALA A 541 6.29 -8.74 -15.54
CA ALA A 541 6.51 -8.88 -16.99
C ALA A 541 7.93 -9.36 -17.33
N CYS A 542 8.95 -8.97 -16.54
CA CYS A 542 10.31 -9.52 -16.67
C CYS A 542 10.32 -11.03 -16.34
N LEU A 543 9.75 -11.39 -15.19
CA LEU A 543 9.70 -12.77 -14.67
C LEU A 543 8.89 -13.70 -15.57
N HIS A 544 7.65 -13.31 -15.92
CA HIS A 544 6.79 -14.05 -16.86
C HIS A 544 7.41 -14.10 -18.27
N GLY A 545 8.09 -13.03 -18.68
CA GLY A 545 8.78 -12.98 -19.97
C GLY A 545 9.95 -13.96 -20.10
N ARG A 546 10.53 -14.38 -18.96
CA ARG A 546 11.59 -15.40 -18.81
C ARG A 546 11.09 -16.77 -18.34
N THR A 547 9.84 -16.88 -17.87
CA THR A 547 9.25 -18.09 -17.24
C THR A 547 10.12 -18.68 -16.11
N LEU A 548 10.65 -17.82 -15.22
CA LEU A 548 11.47 -18.27 -14.08
C LEU A 548 10.72 -19.36 -13.29
N THR A 549 11.38 -20.50 -13.05
CA THR A 549 10.79 -21.63 -12.32
C THR A 549 11.87 -22.27 -11.43
N SER A 550 11.97 -21.83 -10.16
CA SER A 550 13.01 -22.26 -9.22
C SER A 550 12.80 -23.68 -8.72
N ALA A 551 13.89 -24.34 -8.30
CA ALA A 551 13.92 -25.74 -7.87
C ALA A 551 13.72 -25.88 -6.34
N LEU A 552 12.67 -26.59 -5.94
CA LEU A 552 12.42 -26.91 -4.52
C LEU A 552 12.93 -28.30 -4.10
N GLY A 553 13.39 -29.15 -5.02
CA GLY A 553 13.72 -30.56 -4.74
C GLY A 553 12.47 -31.43 -4.62
N SER A 554 12.53 -32.51 -3.84
CA SER A 554 11.39 -33.43 -3.57
C SER A 554 10.15 -32.69 -3.07
N LEU A 555 10.37 -31.65 -2.25
CA LEU A 555 9.33 -30.81 -1.68
C LEU A 555 8.43 -30.16 -2.75
N ARG A 556 8.88 -30.03 -4.01
CA ARG A 556 7.98 -29.59 -5.09
C ARG A 556 6.86 -30.61 -5.31
N ASP A 557 7.19 -31.89 -5.38
CA ASP A 557 6.25 -32.94 -5.76
C ASP A 557 5.39 -33.38 -4.56
N GLU A 558 5.95 -33.32 -3.34
CA GLU A 558 5.16 -33.32 -2.09
C GLU A 558 4.09 -32.22 -2.10
N LEU A 559 4.49 -30.96 -2.34
CA LEU A 559 3.57 -29.82 -2.38
C LEU A 559 2.53 -29.92 -3.52
N ARG A 560 2.85 -30.60 -4.63
CA ARG A 560 1.89 -30.83 -5.72
C ARG A 560 0.84 -31.87 -5.34
N GLU A 561 1.24 -32.97 -4.71
CA GLU A 561 0.32 -33.95 -4.14
C GLU A 561 -0.60 -33.28 -3.10
N GLU A 562 -0.02 -32.53 -2.17
CA GLU A 562 -0.73 -31.83 -1.10
C GLU A 562 -1.73 -30.77 -1.59
N LEU A 563 -1.36 -29.94 -2.57
CA LEU A 563 -2.18 -28.79 -3.02
C LEU A 563 -3.28 -29.17 -4.02
N TYR A 564 -3.13 -30.27 -4.77
CA TYR A 564 -4.06 -30.65 -5.84
C TYR A 564 -4.79 -31.97 -5.64
N GLY A 565 -4.28 -32.89 -4.81
CA GLY A 565 -4.91 -34.20 -4.57
C GLY A 565 -4.99 -35.11 -5.81
N ALA A 566 -4.30 -34.76 -6.90
CA ALA A 566 -4.33 -35.44 -8.18
C ALA A 566 -2.93 -35.41 -8.84
N PRO A 567 -2.59 -36.37 -9.73
CA PRO A 567 -1.31 -36.39 -10.40
C PRO A 567 -1.07 -35.12 -11.22
N TRP A 568 0.07 -34.45 -11.01
CA TRP A 568 0.40 -33.19 -11.71
C TRP A 568 0.29 -33.28 -13.25
N SER A 569 0.54 -34.45 -13.83
CA SER A 569 0.45 -34.73 -15.26
C SER A 569 -0.97 -34.74 -15.84
N THR A 570 -2.02 -34.87 -15.02
CA THR A 570 -3.43 -34.87 -15.49
C THR A 570 -4.10 -33.50 -15.41
N LEU A 571 -3.41 -32.48 -14.88
CA LEU A 571 -3.98 -31.14 -14.66
C LEU A 571 -3.82 -30.25 -15.91
N ASP A 572 -4.94 -29.88 -16.55
CA ASP A 572 -4.93 -28.84 -17.59
C ASP A 572 -5.01 -27.43 -17.01
N PHE A 573 -3.87 -26.95 -16.53
CA PHE A 573 -3.69 -25.56 -16.10
C PHE A 573 -4.10 -24.51 -17.16
N ALA A 574 -4.06 -24.85 -18.46
CA ALA A 574 -4.43 -23.89 -19.52
C ALA A 574 -5.95 -23.65 -19.59
N ALA A 575 -6.76 -24.64 -19.24
CA ALA A 575 -8.21 -24.49 -19.07
C ALA A 575 -8.53 -23.60 -17.86
N HIS A 576 -7.97 -23.91 -16.69
CA HIS A 576 -8.19 -23.19 -15.43
C HIS A 576 -7.65 -21.76 -15.40
N ALA A 577 -7.05 -21.30 -16.50
CA ALA A 577 -6.32 -20.05 -16.55
C ALA A 577 -7.20 -18.80 -16.42
N GLY A 578 -8.50 -18.91 -16.74
CA GLY A 578 -9.50 -17.86 -16.51
C GLY A 578 -10.26 -17.99 -15.18
N ASP A 579 -10.08 -19.10 -14.45
CA ASP A 579 -10.84 -19.41 -13.24
C ASP A 579 -10.34 -18.57 -12.05
N VAL A 580 -11.26 -18.08 -11.23
CA VAL A 580 -10.94 -17.37 -9.98
C VAL A 580 -11.99 -17.75 -8.95
N SER A 581 -11.53 -18.14 -7.76
CA SER A 581 -12.39 -18.49 -6.62
C SER A 581 -13.33 -17.34 -6.25
N SER A 582 -14.57 -17.68 -5.92
CA SER A 582 -15.61 -16.73 -5.53
C SER A 582 -15.28 -15.96 -4.25
N VAL A 583 -14.49 -16.54 -3.32
CA VAL A 583 -14.09 -15.88 -2.07
C VAL A 583 -13.04 -14.78 -2.29
N ASP A 584 -12.21 -14.92 -3.34
CA ASP A 584 -11.16 -13.97 -3.69
C ASP A 584 -11.61 -12.91 -4.72
N LEU A 585 -12.72 -13.15 -5.43
CA LEU A 585 -13.14 -12.34 -6.59
C LEU A 585 -13.88 -11.05 -6.20
N HIS A 586 -13.13 -9.98 -5.94
CA HIS A 586 -13.67 -8.63 -5.72
C HIS A 586 -13.90 -7.85 -7.02
N ALA A 587 -12.90 -7.80 -7.90
CA ALA A 587 -12.88 -7.02 -9.14
C ALA A 587 -12.95 -7.95 -10.36
N ARG A 588 -14.16 -8.40 -10.71
CA ARG A 588 -14.40 -9.32 -11.83
C ARG A 588 -13.78 -8.79 -13.14
N PRO A 589 -12.87 -9.55 -13.81
CA PRO A 589 -12.29 -9.18 -15.10
C PRO A 589 -13.34 -8.81 -16.14
N SER A 590 -13.12 -7.74 -16.91
CA SER A 590 -14.07 -7.34 -17.96
C SER A 590 -14.05 -8.30 -19.15
N GLY A 591 -15.12 -8.30 -19.96
CA GLY A 591 -15.15 -9.08 -21.21
C GLY A 591 -14.04 -8.68 -22.19
N LEU A 592 -13.70 -7.39 -22.24
CA LEU A 592 -12.57 -6.86 -23.02
C LEU A 592 -11.24 -7.43 -22.51
N LEU A 593 -11.02 -7.44 -21.20
CA LEU A 593 -9.79 -7.97 -20.61
C LEU A 593 -9.65 -9.47 -20.87
N ARG A 594 -10.72 -10.27 -20.70
CA ARG A 594 -10.69 -11.71 -21.02
C ARG A 594 -10.41 -11.97 -22.50
N ALA A 595 -10.99 -11.18 -23.41
CA ALA A 595 -10.71 -11.28 -24.84
C ALA A 595 -9.23 -10.96 -25.17
N LEU A 596 -8.66 -9.92 -24.55
CA LEU A 596 -7.25 -9.56 -24.69
C LEU A 596 -6.32 -10.63 -24.09
N GLN A 597 -6.62 -11.16 -22.91
CA GLN A 597 -5.88 -12.27 -22.29
C GLN A 597 -5.88 -13.50 -23.21
N ASN A 598 -7.04 -13.89 -23.75
CA ASN A 598 -7.17 -15.04 -24.64
C ASN A 598 -6.42 -14.84 -25.97
N MET A 599 -6.47 -13.65 -26.56
CA MET A 599 -5.64 -13.29 -27.72
C MET A 599 -4.14 -13.40 -27.38
N LEU A 600 -3.72 -12.93 -26.20
CA LEU A 600 -2.34 -12.97 -25.76
C LEU A 600 -1.83 -14.39 -25.43
N ARG A 601 -2.71 -15.36 -25.13
CA ARG A 601 -2.34 -16.79 -25.00
C ARG A 601 -1.81 -17.37 -26.31
N GLY A 602 -2.35 -16.91 -27.45
CA GLY A 602 -1.86 -17.26 -28.79
C GLY A 602 -0.63 -16.47 -29.23
N TYR A 603 -0.29 -15.36 -28.56
CA TYR A 603 0.81 -14.49 -28.96
C TYR A 603 2.17 -15.17 -28.81
N ARG A 604 3.00 -15.08 -29.86
CA ARG A 604 4.39 -15.57 -29.89
C ARG A 604 5.29 -14.42 -30.38
N PRO A 605 5.92 -13.64 -29.50
CA PRO A 605 6.80 -12.55 -29.90
C PRO A 605 8.04 -13.06 -30.62
N ARG A 606 8.56 -12.28 -31.57
CA ARG A 606 9.88 -12.56 -32.19
C ARG A 606 10.96 -12.49 -31.10
N PRO A 607 11.94 -13.42 -31.03
CA PRO A 607 12.92 -13.45 -29.94
C PRO A 607 13.67 -12.13 -29.71
N GLY A 608 14.07 -11.42 -30.77
CA GLY A 608 14.70 -10.10 -30.65
C GLY A 608 13.79 -8.98 -30.14
N LEU A 609 12.46 -9.11 -30.28
CA LEU A 609 11.49 -8.20 -29.66
C LEU A 609 11.33 -8.52 -28.17
N ARG A 610 11.19 -9.81 -27.84
CA ARG A 610 11.11 -10.31 -26.45
C ARG A 610 12.36 -9.91 -25.65
N ARG A 611 13.57 -10.08 -26.21
CA ARG A 611 14.81 -9.64 -25.57
C ARG A 611 14.78 -8.14 -25.27
N ARG A 612 14.59 -7.28 -26.29
CA ARG A 612 14.49 -5.82 -26.10
C ARG A 612 13.42 -5.39 -25.10
N ALA A 613 12.34 -6.16 -24.98
CA ALA A 613 11.27 -5.92 -24.01
C ALA A 613 11.69 -6.30 -22.58
N LEU A 614 12.37 -7.44 -22.41
CA LEU A 614 12.99 -7.85 -21.14
C LEU A 614 14.06 -6.87 -20.71
N ASP A 615 14.99 -6.50 -21.60
CA ASP A 615 16.06 -5.52 -21.34
C ASP A 615 15.46 -4.20 -20.80
N ARG A 616 14.34 -3.75 -21.39
CA ARG A 616 13.59 -2.56 -20.93
C ARG A 616 12.91 -2.76 -19.58
N CYS A 617 12.31 -3.92 -19.31
CA CYS A 617 11.66 -4.20 -18.02
C CYS A 617 12.69 -4.33 -16.89
N LEU A 618 13.82 -4.98 -17.15
CA LEU A 618 14.93 -5.10 -16.22
C LEU A 618 15.55 -3.73 -15.90
N GLN A 619 15.83 -2.91 -16.91
CA GLN A 619 16.32 -1.54 -16.67
C GLN A 619 15.34 -0.72 -15.82
N ARG A 620 14.02 -0.97 -15.92
CA ARG A 620 13.03 -0.34 -15.04
C ARG A 620 13.08 -0.81 -13.60
N VAL A 621 13.35 -2.09 -13.37
CA VAL A 621 13.59 -2.63 -12.03
C VAL A 621 14.85 -2.00 -11.42
N ILE A 622 15.95 -1.93 -12.19
CA ILE A 622 17.21 -1.31 -11.75
C ILE A 622 17.05 0.20 -11.51
N ASP A 623 16.37 0.91 -12.41
CA ASP A 623 16.04 2.34 -12.29
C ASP A 623 15.33 2.62 -10.96
N GLU A 624 14.27 1.84 -10.67
CA GLU A 624 13.41 2.02 -9.49
C GLU A 624 14.12 1.60 -8.20
N GLN A 625 14.86 0.49 -8.19
CA GLN A 625 15.66 0.08 -7.04
C GLN A 625 16.70 1.15 -6.69
N ARG A 626 17.48 1.64 -7.65
CA ARG A 626 18.47 2.70 -7.38
C ARG A 626 17.82 4.03 -6.98
N ALA A 627 16.66 4.38 -7.54
CA ALA A 627 15.91 5.58 -7.17
C ALA A 627 15.36 5.53 -5.73
N SER A 628 14.86 4.37 -5.31
CA SER A 628 14.25 4.11 -3.99
C SER A 628 15.25 3.65 -2.92
N ARG A 629 16.56 3.74 -3.17
CA ARG A 629 17.62 3.22 -2.28
C ARG A 629 17.40 1.75 -1.90
N TYR A 630 17.00 0.96 -2.89
CA TYR A 630 16.75 -0.48 -2.86
C TYR A 630 15.51 -0.94 -2.07
N GLN A 631 14.74 -0.02 -1.47
CA GLN A 631 13.53 -0.35 -0.71
C GLN A 631 12.29 -0.61 -1.60
N ALA A 632 12.30 -0.18 -2.86
CA ALA A 632 11.15 -0.10 -3.77
C ALA A 632 10.02 0.82 -3.28
N LEU A 633 8.93 0.91 -4.05
CA LEU A 633 7.69 1.61 -3.67
C LEU A 633 6.91 0.89 -2.55
N SER A 634 7.05 -0.44 -2.48
CA SER A 634 6.34 -1.34 -1.57
C SER A 634 7.10 -2.67 -1.44
N PRO A 635 6.92 -3.44 -0.36
CA PRO A 635 7.56 -4.76 -0.21
C PRO A 635 7.19 -5.72 -1.36
N VAL A 636 5.95 -5.69 -1.86
CA VAL A 636 5.53 -6.54 -2.99
C VAL A 636 6.34 -6.20 -4.25
N SER A 637 6.53 -4.92 -4.55
CA SER A 637 7.40 -4.51 -5.66
C SER A 637 8.89 -4.81 -5.41
N GLY A 638 9.37 -4.70 -4.18
CA GLY A 638 10.77 -5.01 -3.81
C GLY A 638 11.11 -6.49 -3.91
N LEU A 639 10.22 -7.37 -3.44
CA LEU A 639 10.36 -8.82 -3.56
C LEU A 639 10.36 -9.26 -5.04
N LEU A 640 9.43 -8.72 -5.84
CA LEU A 640 9.39 -8.97 -7.29
C LEU A 640 10.61 -8.39 -8.01
N ALA A 641 11.15 -7.24 -7.56
CA ALA A 641 12.39 -6.67 -8.06
C ALA A 641 13.59 -7.59 -7.79
N CYS A 642 13.77 -8.06 -6.55
CA CYS A 642 14.83 -9.02 -6.20
C CYS A 642 14.77 -10.26 -7.10
N LEU A 643 13.59 -10.83 -7.30
CA LEU A 643 13.39 -11.99 -8.16
C LEU A 643 13.67 -11.68 -9.63
N ALA A 644 13.29 -10.49 -10.13
CA ALA A 644 13.57 -10.08 -11.50
C ALA A 644 15.06 -9.82 -11.77
N LEU A 645 15.82 -9.37 -10.76
CA LEU A 645 17.29 -9.25 -10.83
C LEU A 645 17.96 -10.64 -10.82
N TYR A 646 17.58 -11.51 -9.87
CA TYR A 646 18.06 -12.90 -9.79
C TYR A 646 17.76 -13.72 -11.06
N ALA A 647 16.63 -13.45 -11.72
CA ALA A 647 16.26 -14.05 -13.01
C ALA A 647 17.02 -13.48 -14.22
N ASP A 648 17.79 -12.41 -14.04
CA ASP A 648 18.79 -11.97 -15.02
C ASP A 648 20.16 -12.56 -14.74
N ASP A 649 20.65 -12.34 -13.53
CA ASP A 649 21.91 -12.87 -13.03
C ASP A 649 21.80 -13.12 -11.51
N PRO A 650 21.99 -14.35 -11.01
CA PRO A 650 22.09 -14.64 -9.58
C PRO A 650 23.19 -13.85 -8.85
N ALA A 651 24.20 -13.33 -9.57
CA ALA A 651 25.26 -12.48 -9.05
C ALA A 651 25.04 -10.97 -9.33
N HIS A 652 23.87 -10.56 -9.83
CA HIS A 652 23.59 -9.17 -10.23
C HIS A 652 23.90 -8.18 -9.09
N PRO A 653 24.69 -7.11 -9.31
CA PRO A 653 25.24 -6.29 -8.23
C PRO A 653 24.18 -5.60 -7.36
N ASP A 654 23.05 -5.20 -7.95
CA ASP A 654 21.91 -4.61 -7.21
C ASP A 654 21.08 -5.62 -6.40
N LEU A 655 21.29 -6.94 -6.55
CA LEU A 655 20.44 -7.97 -5.91
C LEU A 655 20.61 -7.99 -4.38
N ALA A 656 21.84 -8.05 -3.88
CA ALA A 656 22.07 -8.07 -2.43
C ALA A 656 21.54 -6.79 -1.74
N PRO A 657 21.86 -5.57 -2.22
CA PRO A 657 21.23 -4.34 -1.72
C PRO A 657 19.70 -4.34 -1.80
N SER A 658 19.10 -4.98 -2.83
CA SER A 658 17.64 -5.11 -2.95
C SER A 658 17.03 -6.01 -1.89
N LEU A 659 17.65 -7.15 -1.61
CA LEU A 659 17.21 -8.07 -0.55
C LEU A 659 17.35 -7.43 0.84
N ASP A 660 18.45 -6.70 1.06
CA ASP A 660 18.70 -6.00 2.32
C ASP A 660 17.78 -4.78 2.48
N GLY A 661 17.42 -4.12 1.37
CA GLY A 661 16.44 -3.04 1.32
C GLY A 661 15.00 -3.47 1.63
N VAL A 662 14.63 -4.74 1.37
CA VAL A 662 13.32 -5.30 1.75
C VAL A 662 13.17 -5.44 3.27
N GLU A 663 14.25 -5.56 4.04
CA GLU A 663 14.20 -5.61 5.50
C GLU A 663 13.67 -4.30 6.13
N ALA A 664 13.64 -3.17 5.39
CA ALA A 664 13.01 -1.94 5.85
C ALA A 664 11.50 -2.09 6.13
N TRP A 665 10.83 -3.00 5.42
CA TRP A 665 9.41 -3.30 5.60
C TRP A 665 9.15 -4.30 6.75
N ARG A 666 10.19 -4.77 7.44
CA ARG A 666 10.05 -5.75 8.54
C ARG A 666 9.43 -5.12 9.79
N TRP A 667 8.44 -5.80 10.33
CA TRP A 667 7.92 -5.60 11.69
C TRP A 667 8.20 -6.86 12.53
N GLU A 668 8.51 -6.67 13.81
CA GLU A 668 9.02 -7.72 14.70
C GLU A 668 8.67 -7.38 16.15
N ASP A 669 7.83 -8.20 16.78
CA ASP A 669 7.40 -8.08 18.18
C ASP A 669 7.01 -9.47 18.74
N GLU A 670 6.29 -9.51 19.86
CA GLU A 670 5.85 -10.75 20.52
C GLU A 670 5.08 -11.70 19.58
N ALA A 671 4.25 -11.15 18.68
CA ALA A 671 3.47 -11.92 17.71
C ALA A 671 4.33 -12.53 16.58
N GLY A 672 5.61 -12.15 16.49
CA GLY A 672 6.59 -12.70 15.54
C GLY A 672 7.01 -11.71 14.45
N VAL A 673 7.67 -12.26 13.42
CA VAL A 673 8.26 -11.49 12.33
C VAL A 673 7.34 -11.47 11.12
N ARG A 674 7.18 -10.29 10.52
CA ARG A 674 6.30 -10.06 9.36
C ARG A 674 6.81 -8.91 8.51
N TYR A 675 6.26 -8.77 7.31
CA TYR A 675 6.56 -7.67 6.39
C TYR A 675 5.29 -6.83 6.20
N ALA A 676 5.28 -5.65 6.82
CA ALA A 676 4.15 -4.72 6.80
C ALA A 676 3.97 -4.15 5.39
N GLY A 677 2.72 -3.89 4.98
CA GLY A 677 2.42 -3.42 3.61
C GLY A 677 3.01 -2.04 3.30
N ALA A 678 3.26 -1.23 4.33
CA ALA A 678 3.94 0.06 4.32
C ALA A 678 4.54 0.35 5.71
N ARG A 679 5.31 1.43 5.81
CA ARG A 679 5.84 2.04 7.04
C ARG A 679 5.24 3.44 7.18
N SER A 680 4.75 3.83 8.34
CA SER A 680 3.87 5.01 8.53
C SER A 680 4.50 6.19 9.28
N ASN A 681 5.82 6.18 9.51
CA ASN A 681 6.50 7.14 10.40
C ASN A 681 6.12 8.62 10.19
N ALA A 682 6.07 9.09 8.94
CA ALA A 682 5.77 10.50 8.66
C ALA A 682 4.27 10.82 8.78
N TRP A 683 3.41 9.86 8.40
CA TRP A 683 1.95 9.95 8.57
C TRP A 683 1.55 9.99 10.04
N ASP A 684 1.99 8.99 10.81
CA ASP A 684 1.68 8.84 12.23
C ASP A 684 2.28 9.97 13.07
N THR A 685 3.50 10.43 12.74
CA THR A 685 4.08 11.63 13.39
C THR A 685 3.29 12.89 13.06
N ALA A 686 2.85 13.10 11.80
CA ALA A 686 2.06 14.27 11.45
C ALA A 686 0.76 14.34 12.27
N PHE A 687 -0.01 13.25 12.32
CA PHE A 687 -1.24 13.22 13.12
C PHE A 687 -0.99 13.27 14.63
N THR A 688 0.06 12.62 15.15
CA THR A 688 0.40 12.69 16.58
C THR A 688 0.81 14.11 17.00
N LEU A 689 1.55 14.84 16.17
CA LEU A 689 1.85 16.26 16.41
C LEU A 689 0.59 17.12 16.36
N ARG A 690 -0.35 16.86 15.44
CA ARG A 690 -1.64 17.58 15.39
C ARG A 690 -2.50 17.30 16.62
N ALA A 691 -2.51 16.07 17.12
CA ALA A 691 -3.17 15.68 18.37
C ALA A 691 -2.58 16.43 19.58
N LEU A 692 -1.28 16.26 19.82
CA LEU A 692 -0.59 16.78 21.01
C LEU A 692 -0.43 18.31 21.02
N SER A 693 -0.48 18.99 19.86
CA SER A 693 -0.48 20.46 19.78
C SER A 693 -1.86 21.09 19.94
N SER A 694 -2.93 20.30 19.80
CA SER A 694 -4.32 20.71 20.03
C SER A 694 -4.70 20.71 21.52
N ALA A 695 -3.81 20.29 22.42
CA ALA A 695 -4.02 20.17 23.86
C ALA A 695 -3.22 21.24 24.64
N PRO A 696 -3.81 22.40 25.01
CA PRO A 696 -3.09 23.45 25.73
C PRO A 696 -2.63 23.02 27.13
N GLY A 697 -3.47 22.30 27.88
CA GLY A 697 -3.19 21.88 29.25
C GLY A 697 -1.97 20.96 29.37
N THR A 698 -1.80 20.03 28.42
CA THR A 698 -0.65 19.10 28.42
C THR A 698 0.62 19.70 27.82
N ARG A 699 0.60 20.93 27.29
CA ARG A 699 1.69 21.50 26.46
C ARG A 699 3.04 21.54 27.17
N ALA A 700 3.07 21.77 28.49
CA ALA A 700 4.31 21.75 29.27
C ALA A 700 5.00 20.37 29.26
N ALA A 701 4.23 19.29 29.38
CA ALA A 701 4.73 17.92 29.30
C ALA A 701 5.08 17.50 27.85
N THR A 702 4.29 17.93 26.87
CA THR A 702 4.45 17.48 25.48
C THR A 702 5.50 18.26 24.67
N ALA A 703 5.87 19.49 25.07
CA ALA A 703 6.75 20.38 24.29
C ALA A 703 8.07 19.75 23.83
N SER A 704 8.70 18.92 24.66
CA SER A 704 9.96 18.22 24.33
C SER A 704 9.76 17.18 23.22
N ALA A 705 8.69 16.39 23.29
CA ALA A 705 8.33 15.42 22.26
C ALA A 705 7.84 16.08 20.98
N LEU A 706 7.05 17.16 21.09
CA LEU A 706 6.60 17.97 19.95
C LEU A 706 7.80 18.53 19.16
N ARG A 707 8.83 19.06 19.81
CA ARG A 707 10.06 19.53 19.14
C ARG A 707 10.84 18.40 18.47
N ARG A 708 10.91 17.20 19.08
CA ARG A 708 11.55 16.02 18.45
C ARG A 708 10.80 15.56 17.19
N GLY A 709 9.47 15.39 17.26
CA GLY A 709 8.68 15.00 16.09
C GLY A 709 8.65 16.08 15.01
N TYR A 710 8.67 17.36 15.41
CA TYR A 710 8.88 18.48 14.49
C TYR A 710 10.22 18.35 13.75
N ALA A 711 11.32 18.07 14.45
CA ALA A 711 12.62 17.87 13.82
C ALA A 711 12.62 16.66 12.87
N PHE A 712 11.98 15.55 13.24
CA PHE A 712 11.81 14.39 12.37
C PHE A 712 11.04 14.73 11.08
N LEU A 713 9.85 15.34 11.17
CA LEU A 713 9.10 15.75 9.96
C LEU A 713 9.84 16.81 9.15
N ARG A 714 10.52 17.75 9.81
CA ARG A 714 11.38 18.71 9.13
C ARG A 714 12.43 17.96 8.31
N ASP A 715 13.16 17.02 8.88
CA ASP A 715 14.37 16.49 8.23
C ASP A 715 14.14 15.26 7.33
N THR A 716 12.95 14.65 7.38
CA THR A 716 12.49 13.63 6.41
C THR A 716 11.97 14.17 5.08
N GLN A 717 11.77 15.50 4.95
CA GLN A 717 11.35 16.12 3.68
C GLN A 717 12.36 15.88 2.55
N MET A 718 11.86 15.58 1.35
CA MET A 718 12.68 15.43 0.16
C MET A 718 13.23 16.77 -0.34
N ARG A 719 14.51 17.04 -0.07
CA ARG A 719 15.20 18.27 -0.51
C ARG A 719 15.82 18.17 -1.91
N THR A 720 16.01 16.96 -2.44
CA THR A 720 16.67 16.72 -3.73
C THR A 720 15.79 15.89 -4.67
N GLU A 721 15.82 16.27 -5.95
CA GLU A 721 15.07 15.62 -7.02
C GLU A 721 15.70 14.27 -7.44
N LEU A 722 14.97 13.46 -8.20
CA LEU A 722 15.49 12.25 -8.85
C LEU A 722 16.17 12.59 -10.19
N THR A 723 17.40 12.10 -10.36
CA THR A 723 18.09 12.11 -11.65
C THR A 723 17.28 11.32 -12.68
N HIS A 724 17.07 11.91 -13.85
CA HIS A 724 16.30 11.31 -14.94
C HIS A 724 14.84 10.89 -14.63
N HIS A 725 14.18 11.46 -13.61
CA HIS A 725 12.79 11.11 -13.21
C HIS A 725 11.79 10.97 -14.39
N ARG A 726 11.79 11.92 -15.34
CA ARG A 726 10.92 11.87 -16.55
C ARG A 726 11.22 10.68 -17.47
N ALA A 727 12.50 10.29 -17.55
CA ALA A 727 12.91 9.11 -18.30
C ALA A 727 12.41 7.84 -17.59
N GLN A 728 12.42 7.81 -16.25
CA GLN A 728 11.95 6.72 -15.38
C GLN A 728 10.42 6.65 -15.17
N ASP A 729 9.65 7.55 -15.80
CA ASP A 729 8.20 7.68 -15.61
C ASP A 729 7.81 8.01 -14.15
N ARG A 730 8.64 8.79 -13.44
CA ARG A 730 8.41 9.35 -12.10
C ARG A 730 8.00 10.82 -12.20
N ASP A 731 6.98 11.25 -11.46
CA ASP A 731 6.72 12.69 -11.23
C ASP A 731 7.82 13.29 -10.32
N PRO A 732 8.07 14.61 -10.37
CA PRO A 732 9.00 15.29 -9.46
C PRO A 732 8.68 15.03 -7.98
N ILE A 733 9.72 14.90 -7.16
CA ILE A 733 9.63 14.56 -5.74
C ILE A 733 10.12 15.67 -4.78
N ALA A 734 10.89 16.64 -5.26
CA ALA A 734 11.43 17.69 -4.39
C ALA A 734 10.32 18.52 -3.73
N GLY A 735 10.42 18.70 -2.41
CA GLY A 735 9.44 19.36 -1.55
C GLY A 735 8.44 18.43 -0.85
N GLY A 736 8.32 17.18 -1.28
CA GLY A 736 7.35 16.22 -0.74
C GLY A 736 7.82 15.40 0.48
N TRP A 737 6.88 14.62 1.03
CA TRP A 737 7.08 13.66 2.12
C TRP A 737 6.52 12.29 1.72
N CYS A 738 7.21 11.21 2.10
CA CYS A 738 6.69 9.84 2.05
C CYS A 738 5.57 9.62 3.09
N PHE A 739 4.95 8.44 3.01
CA PHE A 739 4.16 7.86 4.12
C PHE A 739 5.09 7.42 5.29
N SER A 740 6.25 6.84 4.95
CA SER A 740 7.34 6.50 5.90
C SER A 740 8.30 7.67 6.14
N ASP A 741 9.39 7.41 6.87
CA ASP A 741 10.56 8.28 7.09
C ASP A 741 11.31 8.84 5.86
N GLY A 742 10.78 8.72 4.64
CA GLY A 742 11.35 9.32 3.43
C GLY A 742 12.37 8.45 2.68
N ALA A 743 12.86 7.36 3.27
CA ALA A 743 13.99 6.60 2.73
C ALA A 743 13.76 6.03 1.30
N HIS A 744 12.57 5.48 1.03
CA HIS A 744 12.19 4.90 -0.27
C HIS A 744 11.88 5.93 -1.38
N ARG A 745 11.94 7.24 -1.07
CA ARG A 745 11.79 8.37 -2.00
C ARG A 745 10.52 8.36 -2.89
N TRP A 746 9.37 7.93 -2.37
CA TRP A 746 8.05 8.13 -3.03
C TRP A 746 7.12 9.02 -2.19
N PRO A 747 7.01 10.32 -2.51
CA PRO A 747 6.16 11.22 -1.74
C PRO A 747 4.69 11.17 -2.17
N VAL A 748 3.80 11.52 -1.25
CA VAL A 748 2.34 11.53 -1.42
C VAL A 748 1.78 12.92 -1.12
N SER A 749 0.69 13.31 -1.80
CA SER A 749 0.11 14.66 -1.69
C SER A 749 -0.52 14.95 -0.33
N ASP A 750 -1.20 13.97 0.26
CA ASP A 750 -1.76 13.99 1.62
C ASP A 750 -0.66 14.03 2.68
N CYS A 751 0.33 13.15 2.60
CA CYS A 751 1.48 13.11 3.52
C CYS A 751 2.22 14.44 3.55
N ALA A 752 2.42 15.08 2.38
CA ALA A 752 2.97 16.42 2.30
C ALA A 752 2.03 17.49 2.89
N GLY A 753 0.71 17.34 2.73
CA GLY A 753 -0.28 18.26 3.30
C GLY A 753 -0.39 18.19 4.83
N GLU A 754 -0.38 16.98 5.39
CA GLU A 754 -0.43 16.77 6.84
C GLU A 754 0.90 17.11 7.51
N ALA A 755 2.05 16.75 6.90
CA ALA A 755 3.35 17.17 7.41
C ALA A 755 3.49 18.70 7.42
N VAL A 756 3.09 19.39 6.34
CA VAL A 756 3.03 20.86 6.30
C VAL A 756 2.08 21.41 7.37
N SER A 757 0.88 20.84 7.52
CA SER A 757 -0.10 21.30 8.52
C SER A 757 0.44 21.15 9.95
N ALA A 758 1.06 20.02 10.28
CA ALA A 758 1.67 19.76 11.58
C ALA A 758 2.85 20.71 11.88
N LEU A 759 3.76 20.89 10.91
CA LEU A 759 4.90 21.79 11.03
C LEU A 759 4.44 23.25 11.25
N VAL A 760 3.51 23.74 10.42
CA VAL A 760 3.02 25.13 10.49
C VAL A 760 2.27 25.40 11.79
N THR A 761 1.41 24.49 12.26
CA THR A 761 0.70 24.64 13.55
C THR A 761 1.65 24.80 14.74
N LEU A 762 2.83 24.18 14.70
CA LEU A 762 3.81 24.23 15.78
C LEU A 762 4.68 25.49 15.80
N HIS A 763 4.75 26.24 14.69
CA HIS A 763 5.52 27.49 14.61
C HIS A 763 5.08 28.52 15.66
N GLY A 764 3.76 28.69 15.84
CA GLY A 764 3.18 29.61 16.82
C GLY A 764 3.07 29.06 18.25
N GLN A 765 3.68 27.90 18.54
CA GLN A 765 3.54 27.23 19.84
C GLN A 765 4.90 26.96 20.51
N VAL A 766 5.52 25.82 20.22
CA VAL A 766 6.67 25.29 20.98
C VAL A 766 7.97 25.24 20.17
N VAL A 767 7.98 25.72 18.92
CA VAL A 767 9.15 25.67 18.03
C VAL A 767 9.74 27.06 17.83
N PRO A 768 10.91 27.36 18.43
CA PRO A 768 11.61 28.63 18.27
C PRO A 768 11.92 28.94 16.81
N ALA A 769 11.96 30.23 16.44
CA ALA A 769 12.15 30.65 15.05
C ALA A 769 13.39 30.04 14.37
N ALA A 770 14.49 29.87 15.11
CA ALA A 770 15.74 29.28 14.61
C ALA A 770 15.66 27.76 14.32
N GLU A 771 14.67 27.04 14.86
CA GLU A 771 14.47 25.60 14.62
C GLU A 771 13.49 25.31 13.48
N ARG A 772 12.75 26.33 13.02
CA ARG A 772 11.69 26.19 12.02
C ARG A 772 12.24 25.72 10.67
N ILE A 773 11.36 25.09 9.90
CA ILE A 773 11.63 24.72 8.51
C ILE A 773 11.70 26.03 7.71
N ASP A 774 12.75 26.21 6.93
CA ASP A 774 12.95 27.47 6.22
C ASP A 774 11.91 27.71 5.11
N ARG A 775 11.74 28.98 4.75
CA ARG A 775 10.74 29.44 3.78
C ARG A 775 10.95 28.86 2.38
N GLU A 776 12.17 28.56 1.97
CA GLU A 776 12.44 27.96 0.65
C GLU A 776 12.03 26.48 0.62
N ARG A 777 12.21 25.76 1.74
CA ARG A 777 11.69 24.40 1.92
C ARG A 777 10.16 24.36 1.96
N LEU A 778 9.50 25.38 2.52
CA LEU A 778 8.06 25.56 2.41
C LEU A 778 7.62 25.91 0.99
N ARG A 779 8.38 26.73 0.26
CA ARG A 779 8.14 27.02 -1.17
C ARG A 779 8.26 25.77 -2.04
N LEU A 780 9.20 24.87 -1.74
CA LEU A 780 9.28 23.54 -2.36
C LEU A 780 8.05 22.69 -2.04
N ALA A 781 7.56 22.68 -0.79
CA ALA A 781 6.34 21.96 -0.42
C ALA A 781 5.09 22.48 -1.19
N VAL A 782 4.94 23.79 -1.33
CA VAL A 782 3.89 24.40 -2.19
C VAL A 782 4.02 23.93 -3.64
N ALA A 783 5.24 23.96 -4.21
CA ALA A 783 5.47 23.49 -5.57
C ALA A 783 5.15 21.99 -5.74
N PHE A 784 5.51 21.16 -4.76
CA PHE A 784 5.18 19.74 -4.73
C PHE A 784 3.67 19.50 -4.72
N ILE A 785 2.94 20.09 -3.76
CA ILE A 785 1.48 19.90 -3.62
C ILE A 785 0.77 20.38 -4.90
N LEU A 786 1.09 21.58 -5.40
CA LEU A 786 0.51 22.12 -6.64
C LEU A 786 0.79 21.24 -7.88
N SER A 787 1.91 20.51 -7.91
CA SER A 787 2.20 19.57 -8.99
C SER A 787 1.19 18.40 -9.05
N ARG A 788 0.59 18.00 -7.92
CA ARG A 788 -0.33 16.85 -7.84
C ARG A 788 -1.79 17.17 -8.17
N GLN A 789 -2.16 18.44 -8.39
CA GLN A 789 -3.55 18.80 -8.72
C GLN A 789 -3.96 18.37 -10.14
N ASN A 790 -5.12 17.74 -10.24
CA ASN A 790 -5.72 17.24 -11.48
C ASN A 790 -6.59 18.30 -12.20
N ARG A 791 -7.08 17.96 -13.40
CA ARG A 791 -7.98 18.82 -14.20
C ARG A 791 -9.34 19.06 -13.54
N ASP A 792 -9.86 18.10 -12.77
CA ASP A 792 -11.13 18.21 -12.03
C ASP A 792 -11.06 19.10 -10.77
N GLY A 793 -9.85 19.47 -10.34
CA GLY A 793 -9.59 20.32 -9.18
C GLY A 793 -9.20 19.56 -7.90
N GLY A 794 -9.37 18.24 -7.87
CA GLY A 794 -8.87 17.41 -6.79
C GLY A 794 -7.41 17.02 -6.97
N PHE A 795 -6.88 16.24 -6.02
CA PHE A 795 -5.50 15.78 -5.97
C PHE A 795 -5.44 14.24 -5.92
N SER A 796 -4.49 13.69 -6.66
CA SER A 796 -4.10 12.26 -6.64
C SER A 796 -3.08 11.99 -5.53
N THR A 797 -2.77 10.72 -5.26
CA THR A 797 -1.80 10.33 -4.21
C THR A 797 -0.34 10.63 -4.58
N TYR A 798 0.33 9.70 -5.27
CA TYR A 798 1.78 9.75 -5.52
C TYR A 798 2.15 10.57 -6.75
N GLU A 799 1.28 10.57 -7.77
CA GLU A 799 1.53 11.17 -9.09
C GLU A 799 0.26 11.84 -9.62
N ARG A 800 0.38 12.86 -10.47
CA ARG A 800 -0.81 13.44 -11.12
C ARG A 800 -1.46 12.40 -12.04
N ARG A 801 -2.80 12.28 -12.03
CA ARG A 801 -3.57 11.34 -12.85
C ARG A 801 -3.15 11.33 -14.33
N ARG A 802 -2.53 10.23 -14.76
CA ARG A 802 -2.04 10.03 -16.15
C ARG A 802 -3.00 9.27 -17.07
N ALA A 803 -4.00 8.58 -16.52
CA ALA A 803 -4.89 7.67 -17.25
C ALA A 803 -6.40 8.02 -17.15
N PRO A 804 -7.19 7.72 -18.19
CA PRO A 804 -8.65 7.83 -18.17
C PRO A 804 -9.29 6.70 -17.33
N ALA A 805 -10.44 6.95 -16.72
CA ALA A 805 -11.12 5.99 -15.82
C ALA A 805 -11.54 4.67 -16.49
N TRP A 806 -11.68 4.63 -17.82
CA TRP A 806 -12.00 3.38 -18.50
C TRP A 806 -10.89 2.33 -18.37
N LEU A 807 -9.65 2.74 -18.04
CA LEU A 807 -8.51 1.85 -17.91
C LEU A 807 -8.69 0.81 -16.78
N ASP A 808 -9.49 1.10 -15.75
CA ASP A 808 -9.84 0.10 -14.72
C ASP A 808 -10.63 -1.09 -15.28
N ARG A 809 -11.21 -0.99 -16.49
CA ARG A 809 -11.76 -2.16 -17.21
C ARG A 809 -10.69 -3.16 -17.66
N LEU A 810 -9.40 -2.78 -17.63
CA LEU A 810 -8.25 -3.65 -17.90
C LEU A 810 -7.54 -4.12 -16.63
N ASN A 811 -8.12 -3.92 -15.44
CA ASN A 811 -7.61 -4.41 -14.16
C ASN A 811 -7.51 -5.96 -14.13
N PRO A 812 -6.30 -6.55 -14.06
CA PRO A 812 -6.08 -8.00 -14.05
C PRO A 812 -5.63 -8.54 -12.68
N SER A 813 -5.99 -7.85 -11.58
CA SER A 813 -5.60 -8.26 -10.22
C SER A 813 -6.64 -9.13 -9.50
N GLU A 814 -7.90 -9.08 -9.96
CA GLU A 814 -9.10 -9.83 -9.49
C GLU A 814 -9.52 -9.62 -8.02
N MET A 815 -8.57 -9.50 -7.09
CA MET A 815 -8.80 -9.25 -5.66
C MET A 815 -8.84 -7.76 -5.32
N PHE A 816 -8.26 -6.90 -6.17
CA PHE A 816 -8.07 -5.47 -5.88
C PHE A 816 -8.85 -4.59 -6.84
N GLY A 817 -9.57 -3.60 -6.31
CA GLY A 817 -10.39 -2.66 -7.07
C GLY A 817 -9.66 -1.35 -7.43
N ARG A 818 -10.08 -0.72 -8.53
CA ARG A 818 -9.68 0.66 -8.93
C ARG A 818 -8.16 0.90 -9.00
N CYS A 819 -7.35 -0.13 -9.23
CA CYS A 819 -5.90 -0.05 -9.13
C CYS A 819 -5.18 0.48 -10.39
N MET A 820 -5.86 0.64 -11.53
CA MET A 820 -5.17 0.98 -12.79
C MET A 820 -4.85 2.47 -12.92
N VAL A 821 -5.50 3.33 -12.13
CA VAL A 821 -5.46 4.79 -12.23
C VAL A 821 -5.24 5.40 -10.85
N ASP A 822 -4.54 6.54 -10.78
CA ASP A 822 -4.49 7.43 -9.61
C ASP A 822 -5.55 8.54 -9.80
N PRO A 823 -6.84 8.36 -9.42
CA PRO A 823 -7.85 9.42 -9.53
C PRO A 823 -7.61 10.54 -8.51
N SER A 824 -8.41 11.60 -8.58
CA SER A 824 -8.53 12.54 -7.46
C SER A 824 -9.32 11.90 -6.31
N TYR A 825 -8.87 12.09 -5.07
CA TYR A 825 -9.54 11.63 -3.84
C TYR A 825 -10.07 12.78 -2.99
N VAL A 826 -10.95 12.49 -2.02
CA VAL A 826 -11.51 13.51 -1.10
C VAL A 826 -10.42 13.93 -0.11
N GLU A 827 -9.78 12.95 0.49
CA GLU A 827 -8.80 13.05 1.57
C GLU A 827 -7.53 13.76 1.08
N CYS A 828 -6.92 13.26 0.00
CA CYS A 828 -5.78 13.91 -0.66
C CYS A 828 -6.08 15.35 -1.08
N THR A 829 -7.34 15.66 -1.47
CA THR A 829 -7.72 17.04 -1.80
C THR A 829 -7.86 17.92 -0.57
N ALA A 830 -8.43 17.40 0.51
CA ALA A 830 -8.62 18.11 1.77
C ALA A 830 -7.28 18.47 2.43
N SER A 831 -6.40 17.50 2.66
CA SER A 831 -5.05 17.73 3.20
C SER A 831 -4.25 18.72 2.35
N ALA A 832 -4.31 18.58 1.02
CA ALA A 832 -3.61 19.49 0.10
C ALA A 832 -4.12 20.94 0.19
N ILE A 833 -5.44 21.19 0.16
CA ILE A 833 -5.95 22.58 0.23
C ILE A 833 -5.86 23.16 1.64
N GLY A 834 -6.01 22.35 2.69
CA GLY A 834 -5.83 22.77 4.08
C GLY A 834 -4.39 23.22 4.35
N ALA A 835 -3.41 22.45 3.88
CA ALA A 835 -1.98 22.81 3.95
C ALA A 835 -1.66 24.11 3.19
N LEU A 836 -2.15 24.24 1.95
CA LEU A 836 -1.97 25.46 1.14
C LEU A 836 -2.65 26.69 1.78
N ALA A 837 -3.80 26.51 2.44
CA ALA A 837 -4.50 27.59 3.12
C ALA A 837 -3.80 28.02 4.42
N ARG A 838 -3.34 27.06 5.22
CA ARG A 838 -2.52 27.29 6.43
C ARG A 838 -1.24 28.04 6.07
N LEU A 839 -0.49 27.58 5.05
CA LEU A 839 0.70 28.28 4.54
C LEU A 839 0.38 29.69 4.04
N ARG A 840 -0.73 29.92 3.33
CA ARG A 840 -1.12 31.26 2.89
C ARG A 840 -1.39 32.22 4.07
N ALA A 841 -1.82 31.71 5.22
CA ALA A 841 -2.09 32.50 6.41
C ALA A 841 -0.82 32.78 7.24
N THR A 842 0.02 31.77 7.48
CA THR A 842 1.23 31.92 8.31
C THR A 842 2.44 32.45 7.54
N GLU A 843 2.51 32.19 6.24
CA GLU A 843 3.53 32.67 5.32
C GLU A 843 2.86 33.43 4.14
N PRO A 844 2.31 34.64 4.36
CA PRO A 844 1.70 35.44 3.30
C PRO A 844 2.65 35.68 2.12
N SER A 845 3.95 35.67 2.41
CA SER A 845 5.07 35.75 1.48
C SER A 845 5.21 34.57 0.50
N LEU A 846 4.44 33.48 0.69
CA LEU A 846 4.29 32.33 -0.21
C LEU A 846 2.95 32.33 -0.96
N ALA A 847 2.07 33.31 -0.70
CA ALA A 847 0.81 33.44 -1.41
C ALA A 847 1.04 33.69 -2.91
N SER A 848 0.21 33.06 -3.75
CA SER A 848 0.26 33.28 -5.20
C SER A 848 -1.10 33.05 -5.86
N PRO A 849 -1.36 33.64 -7.04
CA PRO A 849 -2.56 33.34 -7.81
C PRO A 849 -2.70 31.85 -8.18
N ALA A 850 -1.59 31.11 -8.29
CA ALA A 850 -1.60 29.67 -8.51
C ALA A 850 -2.12 28.91 -7.28
N LEU A 851 -1.61 29.23 -6.09
CA LEU A 851 -2.05 28.66 -4.81
C LEU A 851 -3.53 28.98 -4.55
N ALA A 852 -3.95 30.23 -4.72
CA ALA A 852 -5.34 30.64 -4.52
C ALA A 852 -6.29 29.89 -5.45
N ARG A 853 -5.99 29.80 -6.76
CA ARG A 853 -6.78 29.01 -7.71
C ARG A 853 -6.81 27.53 -7.37
N ALA A 854 -5.71 26.96 -6.85
CA ALA A 854 -5.68 25.56 -6.45
C ALA A 854 -6.64 25.28 -5.29
N ILE A 855 -6.66 26.13 -4.26
CA ILE A 855 -7.62 26.07 -3.15
C ILE A 855 -9.06 26.14 -3.69
N THR A 856 -9.40 27.17 -4.47
CA THR A 856 -10.77 27.34 -5.02
C THR A 856 -11.23 26.13 -5.84
N ARG A 857 -10.32 25.52 -6.61
CA ARG A 857 -10.62 24.31 -7.41
C ARG A 857 -10.80 23.06 -6.54
N GLY A 858 -10.04 22.93 -5.45
CA GLY A 858 -10.18 21.83 -4.49
C GLY A 858 -11.46 21.93 -3.65
N VAL A 859 -11.80 23.11 -3.12
CA VAL A 859 -13.10 23.37 -2.46
C VAL A 859 -14.27 23.00 -3.38
N ARG A 860 -14.21 23.43 -4.65
CA ARG A 860 -15.21 23.07 -5.66
C ARG A 860 -15.20 21.58 -5.99
N TYR A 861 -14.06 20.89 -5.92
CA TYR A 861 -13.99 19.43 -6.08
C TYR A 861 -14.70 18.72 -4.91
N LEU A 862 -14.35 19.05 -3.66
CA LEU A 862 -14.95 18.47 -2.45
C LEU A 862 -16.48 18.58 -2.47
N ARG A 863 -17.02 19.79 -2.68
CA ARG A 863 -18.48 20.00 -2.78
C ARG A 863 -19.16 19.19 -3.90
N ARG A 864 -18.45 18.80 -4.97
CA ARG A 864 -18.97 17.91 -6.05
C ARG A 864 -18.75 16.42 -5.78
N ARG A 865 -18.10 16.03 -4.69
CA ARG A 865 -17.96 14.63 -4.25
C ARG A 865 -18.99 14.24 -3.20
N GLN A 866 -19.56 15.22 -2.49
CA GLN A 866 -20.63 14.99 -1.52
C GLN A 866 -21.93 14.56 -2.22
N ARG A 867 -22.63 13.62 -1.60
CA ARG A 867 -23.98 13.17 -1.98
C ARG A 867 -25.05 14.07 -1.37
N ALA A 868 -26.30 13.87 -1.82
CA ALA A 868 -27.45 14.64 -1.35
C ALA A 868 -27.79 14.41 0.14
N ASP A 869 -27.52 13.21 0.66
CA ASP A 869 -27.64 12.83 2.08
C ASP A 869 -26.54 13.45 2.98
N GLY A 870 -25.55 14.13 2.39
CA GLY A 870 -24.37 14.64 3.11
C GLY A 870 -23.17 13.70 3.15
N SER A 871 -23.31 12.43 2.75
CA SER A 871 -22.23 11.44 2.85
C SER A 871 -21.17 11.58 1.75
N LEU A 872 -19.96 11.12 2.05
CA LEU A 872 -18.85 10.96 1.12
C LEU A 872 -18.24 9.57 1.34
N PRO A 873 -17.95 8.78 0.29
CA PRO A 873 -17.13 7.58 0.44
C PRO A 873 -15.63 7.96 0.47
N ALA A 874 -14.88 7.33 1.37
CA ALA A 874 -13.42 7.37 1.37
C ALA A 874 -12.83 6.43 0.32
N ALA A 875 -11.50 6.50 0.18
CA ALA A 875 -10.69 5.52 -0.51
C ALA A 875 -9.53 4.97 0.35
N TRP A 876 -9.25 5.58 1.50
CA TRP A 876 -8.09 5.25 2.36
C TRP A 876 -8.43 4.86 3.81
N GLY A 877 -9.63 5.19 4.28
CA GLY A 877 -10.15 4.83 5.61
C GLY A 877 -11.55 4.21 5.55
N ILE A 878 -12.00 3.63 6.66
CA ILE A 878 -13.32 2.98 6.80
C ILE A 878 -14.30 3.90 7.56
N ASN A 879 -15.23 4.61 6.94
CA ASN A 879 -15.36 4.94 5.52
C ASN A 879 -15.93 6.37 5.38
N VAL A 880 -17.19 6.56 5.75
CA VAL A 880 -17.89 7.85 5.64
C VAL A 880 -17.46 8.82 6.74
N THR A 881 -17.25 8.34 7.98
CA THR A 881 -16.73 9.15 9.09
C THR A 881 -15.36 9.72 8.77
N TYR A 882 -14.45 8.89 8.22
CA TYR A 882 -13.12 9.32 7.75
C TYR A 882 -13.20 10.38 6.63
N ALA A 883 -14.06 10.16 5.64
CA ALA A 883 -14.24 11.10 4.54
C ALA A 883 -14.85 12.44 5.00
N ILE A 884 -15.80 12.42 5.96
CA ILE A 884 -16.39 13.62 6.54
C ILE A 884 -15.41 14.38 7.44
N PHE A 885 -14.59 13.68 8.23
CA PHE A 885 -13.49 14.27 9.00
C PHE A 885 -12.57 15.09 8.07
N HIS A 886 -12.00 14.45 7.04
CA HIS A 886 -11.13 15.12 6.06
C HIS A 886 -11.85 16.25 5.33
N PHE A 887 -13.06 16.02 4.83
CA PHE A 887 -13.88 17.02 4.13
C PHE A 887 -14.11 18.28 4.98
N THR A 888 -14.44 18.10 6.26
CA THR A 888 -14.62 19.19 7.22
C THR A 888 -13.32 19.95 7.43
N GLU A 889 -12.25 19.25 7.81
CA GLU A 889 -10.91 19.81 8.01
C GLU A 889 -10.42 20.64 6.82
N GLY A 890 -10.51 20.08 5.61
CA GLY A 890 -10.09 20.74 4.38
C GLY A 890 -10.91 21.97 4.02
N LEU A 891 -12.24 21.94 4.22
CA LEU A 891 -13.09 23.12 3.96
C LEU A 891 -12.86 24.21 5.02
N ARG A 892 -12.91 23.85 6.31
CA ARG A 892 -12.73 24.78 7.43
C ARG A 892 -11.38 25.51 7.36
N ALA A 893 -10.29 24.78 7.11
CA ALA A 893 -8.96 25.35 6.93
C ALA A 893 -8.86 26.35 5.75
N THR A 894 -9.74 26.27 4.74
CA THR A 894 -9.77 27.22 3.62
C THR A 894 -10.58 28.50 3.88
N GLY A 895 -11.23 28.61 5.06
CA GLY A 895 -12.08 29.73 5.45
C GLY A 895 -13.58 29.53 5.19
N VAL A 896 -14.02 28.29 4.96
CA VAL A 896 -15.46 27.98 4.84
C VAL A 896 -16.13 28.04 6.22
N PRO A 897 -17.22 28.81 6.40
CA PRO A 897 -17.90 28.93 7.68
C PRO A 897 -18.59 27.61 8.08
N ALA A 898 -18.75 27.36 9.38
CA ALA A 898 -19.40 26.16 9.89
C ALA A 898 -20.85 26.00 9.39
N SER A 899 -21.54 27.12 9.16
CA SER A 899 -22.89 27.22 8.59
C SER A 899 -22.99 26.93 7.08
N ASP A 900 -21.89 26.55 6.41
CA ASP A 900 -21.94 26.14 5.00
C ASP A 900 -22.90 24.93 4.81
N PRO A 901 -23.85 24.98 3.87
CA PRO A 901 -24.83 23.90 3.69
C PRO A 901 -24.22 22.51 3.41
N ALA A 902 -22.98 22.44 2.91
CA ALA A 902 -22.28 21.17 2.72
C ALA A 902 -21.71 20.62 4.04
N LEU A 903 -21.25 21.47 4.95
CA LEU A 903 -20.86 21.08 6.31
C LEU A 903 -22.10 20.74 7.17
N ALA A 904 -23.16 21.55 7.08
CA ALA A 904 -24.42 21.29 7.79
C ALA A 904 -25.00 19.90 7.45
N ARG A 905 -25.02 19.52 6.17
CA ARG A 905 -25.42 18.15 5.76
C ARG A 905 -24.48 17.07 6.28
N ALA A 906 -23.17 17.32 6.33
CA ALA A 906 -22.20 16.34 6.83
C ALA A 906 -22.37 16.11 8.35
N ALA A 907 -22.61 17.17 9.13
CA ALA A 907 -22.94 17.07 10.55
C ALA A 907 -24.29 16.39 10.79
N ALA A 908 -25.34 16.76 10.03
CA ALA A 908 -26.64 16.10 10.10
C ALA A 908 -26.55 14.60 9.80
N TRP A 909 -25.75 14.21 8.79
CA TRP A 909 -25.46 12.81 8.49
C TRP A 909 -24.77 12.10 9.66
N LEU A 910 -23.73 12.71 10.26
CA LEU A 910 -23.04 12.13 11.42
C LEU A 910 -23.98 11.95 12.62
N VAL A 911 -24.80 12.96 12.96
CA VAL A 911 -25.75 12.88 14.07
C VAL A 911 -26.78 11.77 13.83
N ALA A 912 -27.28 11.61 12.60
CA ALA A 912 -28.24 10.56 12.23
C ALA A 912 -27.66 9.13 12.25
N HIS A 913 -26.33 8.98 12.25
CA HIS A 913 -25.63 7.69 12.32
C HIS A 913 -24.80 7.52 13.60
N GLN A 914 -25.11 8.31 14.65
CA GLN A 914 -24.57 8.08 15.99
C GLN A 914 -25.35 6.94 16.66
N ARG A 915 -24.64 5.99 17.23
CA ARG A 915 -25.24 4.83 17.90
C ARG A 915 -25.76 5.20 19.28
N GLY A 916 -26.67 4.39 19.82
CA GLY A 916 -27.33 4.61 21.11
C GLY A 916 -26.38 4.63 22.32
N ASP A 917 -25.15 4.11 22.19
CA ASP A 917 -24.11 4.22 23.21
C ASP A 917 -23.38 5.58 23.18
N GLY A 918 -23.58 6.39 22.15
CA GLY A 918 -22.91 7.68 21.93
C GLY A 918 -21.69 7.61 20.99
N GLY A 919 -21.28 6.43 20.54
CA GLY A 919 -20.17 6.28 19.59
C GLY A 919 -20.60 6.17 18.12
N TRP A 920 -19.61 5.93 17.26
CA TRP A 920 -19.79 5.60 15.85
C TRP A 920 -18.96 4.37 15.48
N GLY A 921 -19.44 3.54 14.56
CA GLY A 921 -18.70 2.40 14.02
C GLY A 921 -19.11 2.07 12.59
N GLU A 922 -18.15 1.74 11.73
CA GLU A 922 -18.36 1.39 10.33
C GLU A 922 -17.77 0.02 10.01
N HIS A 923 -18.57 -0.88 9.43
CA HIS A 923 -18.10 -2.20 9.00
C HIS A 923 -17.48 -2.11 7.59
N TRP A 924 -16.32 -2.74 7.41
CA TRP A 924 -15.49 -2.57 6.20
C TRP A 924 -16.17 -2.97 4.88
N THR A 925 -17.21 -3.80 4.92
CA THR A 925 -18.00 -4.15 3.72
C THR A 925 -18.59 -2.91 3.04
N GLY A 926 -18.87 -1.84 3.80
CA GLY A 926 -19.30 -0.56 3.26
C GLY A 926 -18.28 0.07 2.31
N ALA A 927 -16.97 -0.07 2.59
CA ALA A 927 -15.91 0.50 1.77
C ALA A 927 -15.79 -0.14 0.37
N ARG A 928 -16.15 -1.43 0.22
CA ARG A 928 -16.16 -2.12 -1.09
C ARG A 928 -17.12 -1.45 -2.08
N ASP A 929 -18.31 -1.11 -1.63
CA ASP A 929 -19.35 -0.46 -2.45
C ASP A 929 -19.30 1.08 -2.36
N GLY A 930 -18.57 1.63 -1.39
CA GLY A 930 -18.57 3.05 -1.05
C GLY A 930 -19.86 3.50 -0.34
N ARG A 931 -20.49 2.65 0.45
CA ARG A 931 -21.69 2.96 1.26
C ARG A 931 -21.38 2.88 2.75
N TYR A 932 -22.27 3.43 3.57
CA TYR A 932 -22.26 3.15 5.00
C TYR A 932 -22.80 1.73 5.26
N VAL A 933 -22.19 1.04 6.21
CA VAL A 933 -22.70 -0.17 6.86
C VAL A 933 -22.32 -0.02 8.32
N GLU A 934 -23.30 0.01 9.23
CA GLU A 934 -23.02 0.16 10.66
C GLU A 934 -22.21 -1.04 11.18
N HIS A 935 -21.24 -0.77 12.04
CA HIS A 935 -20.56 -1.82 12.80
C HIS A 935 -21.37 -2.18 14.06
N SER A 936 -21.42 -3.47 14.43
CA SER A 936 -22.18 -3.98 15.59
C SER A 936 -21.80 -3.32 16.93
N GLN A 937 -20.62 -2.73 17.00
CA GLN A 937 -20.06 -2.00 18.14
C GLN A 937 -19.46 -0.66 17.68
N SER A 938 -19.63 0.39 18.47
CA SER A 938 -18.93 1.66 18.26
C SER A 938 -17.41 1.49 18.40
N GLN A 939 -16.64 2.30 17.66
CA GLN A 939 -15.20 2.16 17.49
C GLN A 939 -14.49 3.45 17.91
N PRO A 940 -13.34 3.41 18.63
CA PRO A 940 -12.64 4.63 19.08
C PRO A 940 -12.23 5.54 17.93
N VAL A 941 -11.75 4.94 16.82
CA VAL A 941 -11.24 5.66 15.65
C VAL A 941 -12.36 6.40 14.91
N MET A 942 -13.45 5.71 14.54
CA MET A 942 -14.58 6.32 13.85
C MET A 942 -15.34 7.32 14.73
N THR A 943 -15.44 7.06 16.04
CA THR A 943 -15.97 8.02 17.03
C THR A 943 -15.12 9.29 17.07
N ALA A 944 -13.80 9.17 17.09
CA ALA A 944 -12.91 10.32 17.06
C ALA A 944 -13.00 11.12 15.76
N TRP A 945 -13.12 10.47 14.59
CA TRP A 945 -13.34 11.15 13.31
C TRP A 945 -14.68 11.91 13.26
N ALA A 946 -15.76 11.30 13.75
CA ALA A 946 -17.05 11.96 13.88
C ALA A 946 -16.97 13.19 14.82
N LEU A 947 -16.31 13.05 15.98
CA LEU A 947 -16.11 14.15 16.91
C LEU A 947 -15.27 15.30 16.32
N LEU A 948 -14.14 15.00 15.67
CA LEU A 948 -13.29 16.01 15.03
C LEU A 948 -14.04 16.81 13.95
N ALA A 949 -14.98 16.19 13.23
CA ALA A 949 -15.88 16.90 12.32
C ALA A 949 -16.96 17.72 13.06
N LEU A 950 -17.66 17.12 14.02
CA LEU A 950 -18.77 17.77 14.73
C LEU A 950 -18.32 18.96 15.59
N LEU A 951 -17.13 18.90 16.20
CA LEU A 951 -16.52 20.00 16.95
C LEU A 951 -16.31 21.25 16.07
N GLU A 952 -15.95 21.07 14.80
CA GLU A 952 -15.74 22.16 13.84
C GLU A 952 -17.02 22.72 13.20
N ILE A 953 -18.17 22.04 13.38
CA ILE A 953 -19.44 22.41 12.72
C ILE A 953 -20.52 22.82 13.75
N LEU A 954 -20.65 22.07 14.85
CA LEU A 954 -21.67 22.29 15.90
C LEU A 954 -21.08 22.79 17.23
N GLY A 955 -19.76 22.65 17.43
CA GLY A 955 -19.08 23.04 18.67
C GLY A 955 -19.24 22.04 19.82
N PRO A 956 -18.59 22.29 20.98
CA PRO A 956 -18.47 21.33 22.08
C PRO A 956 -19.80 21.04 22.81
N ARG A 957 -20.73 21.99 22.81
CA ARG A 957 -22.00 21.89 23.57
C ARG A 957 -23.08 21.04 22.90
N ALA A 958 -22.87 20.55 21.69
CA ALA A 958 -23.86 19.73 20.99
C ALA A 958 -23.98 18.33 21.63
N ASP A 959 -25.20 17.84 21.86
CA ASP A 959 -25.46 16.54 22.51
C ASP A 959 -24.67 15.38 21.90
N ALA A 960 -24.58 15.34 20.57
CA ALA A 960 -23.85 14.30 19.86
C ALA A 960 -22.34 14.31 20.18
N VAL A 961 -21.75 15.51 20.35
CA VAL A 961 -20.36 15.68 20.79
C VAL A 961 -20.20 15.25 22.24
N THR A 962 -21.06 15.75 23.13
CA THR A 962 -21.04 15.39 24.56
C THR A 962 -21.15 13.88 24.78
N ARG A 963 -22.03 13.19 24.04
CA ARG A 963 -22.16 11.72 24.08
C ARG A 963 -20.91 11.01 23.57
N GLY A 964 -20.33 11.43 22.44
CA GLY A 964 -19.13 10.80 21.90
C GLY A 964 -17.88 11.02 22.76
N VAL A 965 -17.74 12.19 23.38
CA VAL A 965 -16.65 12.49 24.32
C VAL A 965 -16.79 11.65 25.59
N ARG A 966 -18.02 11.48 26.12
CA ARG A 966 -18.29 10.52 27.20
C ARG A 966 -17.90 9.10 26.78
N TRP A 967 -18.36 8.63 25.63
CA TRP A 967 -18.01 7.29 25.11
C TRP A 967 -16.49 7.08 25.02
N LEU A 968 -15.73 8.06 24.50
CA LEU A 968 -14.27 7.96 24.45
C LEU A 968 -13.65 7.88 25.86
N ARG A 969 -14.10 8.69 26.82
CA ARG A 969 -13.57 8.68 28.20
C ARG A 969 -13.91 7.36 28.92
N ASP A 970 -15.13 6.85 28.75
CA ASP A 970 -15.59 5.61 29.38
C ASP A 970 -14.91 4.35 28.80
N HIS A 971 -14.43 4.39 27.55
CA HIS A 971 -13.71 3.31 26.88
C HIS A 971 -12.18 3.49 26.87
N GLN A 972 -11.64 4.49 27.58
CA GLN A 972 -10.19 4.63 27.74
C GLN A 972 -9.64 3.55 28.69
N ARG A 973 -8.50 2.97 28.33
CA ARG A 973 -7.80 1.96 29.13
C ARG A 973 -6.95 2.61 30.24
N PRO A 974 -6.59 1.86 31.31
CA PRO A 974 -5.71 2.37 32.37
C PRO A 974 -4.30 2.80 31.93
N ASP A 975 -3.84 2.43 30.73
CA ASP A 975 -2.57 2.89 30.16
C ASP A 975 -2.70 4.17 29.31
N GLY A 976 -3.89 4.81 29.31
CA GLY A 976 -4.21 6.03 28.56
C GLY A 976 -4.59 5.83 27.10
N GLY A 977 -4.40 4.62 26.54
CA GLY A 977 -4.80 4.27 25.17
C GLY A 977 -6.25 3.77 25.08
N TRP A 978 -6.66 3.36 23.88
CA TRP A 978 -7.97 2.73 23.63
C TRP A 978 -7.81 1.29 23.14
N PRO A 979 -8.78 0.39 23.39
CA PRO A 979 -8.74 -0.98 22.88
C PRO A 979 -8.55 -1.01 21.35
N ALA A 980 -7.88 -2.06 20.86
CA ALA A 980 -7.82 -2.32 19.42
C ALA A 980 -9.25 -2.54 18.90
N GLY A 981 -9.60 -1.80 17.85
CA GLY A 981 -10.91 -1.87 17.20
C GLY A 981 -10.89 -2.72 15.93
N ALA A 982 -11.95 -2.56 15.14
CA ALA A 982 -12.05 -3.08 13.78
C ALA A 982 -11.04 -2.40 12.83
N VAL A 983 -10.81 -3.03 11.67
CA VAL A 983 -10.05 -2.47 10.55
C VAL A 983 -10.59 -1.09 10.17
N ASN A 984 -9.66 -0.15 10.01
CA ASN A 984 -9.92 1.29 9.96
C ASN A 984 -9.31 1.96 8.72
N GLY A 985 -8.37 1.29 8.04
CA GLY A 985 -7.86 1.66 6.72
C GLY A 985 -8.41 0.79 5.60
N VAL A 986 -8.29 1.27 4.36
CA VAL A 986 -8.56 0.49 3.15
C VAL A 986 -7.60 0.89 2.03
N PHE A 987 -7.18 -0.10 1.25
CA PHE A 987 -6.46 0.09 0.00
C PHE A 987 -7.12 -0.72 -1.13
N PHE A 988 -7.10 -0.17 -2.35
CA PHE A 988 -7.76 -0.75 -3.53
C PHE A 988 -9.24 -1.17 -3.31
N GLY A 989 -9.94 -0.58 -2.34
CA GLY A 989 -11.34 -0.91 -2.01
C GLY A 989 -11.58 -2.29 -1.40
N SER A 990 -10.53 -3.10 -1.15
CA SER A 990 -10.68 -4.50 -0.69
C SER A 990 -9.58 -4.99 0.25
N ALA A 991 -8.38 -4.42 0.19
CA ALA A 991 -7.31 -4.65 1.15
C ALA A 991 -7.59 -3.81 2.39
N MET A 992 -8.31 -4.36 3.37
CA MET A 992 -8.60 -3.64 4.62
C MET A 992 -7.38 -3.68 5.54
N LEU A 993 -7.18 -2.58 6.27
CA LEU A 993 -5.97 -2.32 7.04
C LEU A 993 -6.34 -1.95 8.49
N ASP A 994 -5.49 -2.29 9.43
CA ASP A 994 -5.53 -1.70 10.78
C ASP A 994 -4.26 -0.86 10.99
N TYR A 995 -4.42 0.45 11.04
CA TYR A 995 -3.38 1.38 11.43
C TYR A 995 -3.36 1.47 12.96
N ARG A 996 -2.53 0.64 13.60
CA ARG A 996 -2.57 0.44 15.07
C ARG A 996 -2.55 1.73 15.90
N LEU A 997 -1.86 2.77 15.42
CA LEU A 997 -1.72 4.04 16.14
C LEU A 997 -2.93 4.99 15.98
N TYR A 998 -3.85 4.75 15.05
CA TYR A 998 -5.07 5.54 14.90
C TYR A 998 -5.90 5.54 16.20
N ALA A 999 -5.95 4.39 16.90
CA ALA A 999 -6.63 4.24 18.18
C ALA A 999 -5.95 5.00 19.35
N ALA A 1000 -4.72 5.50 19.17
CA ALA A 1000 -4.07 6.37 20.13
C ALA A 1000 -4.28 7.85 19.78
N TYR A 1001 -3.84 8.30 18.60
CA TYR A 1001 -3.82 9.75 18.31
C TYR A 1001 -5.16 10.36 17.89
N PHE A 1002 -6.06 9.65 17.21
CA PHE A 1002 -7.36 10.25 16.86
C PHE A 1002 -8.23 10.49 18.09
N PRO A 1003 -8.45 9.53 19.02
CA PRO A 1003 -9.15 9.80 20.28
C PRO A 1003 -8.50 10.90 21.12
N THR A 1004 -7.16 10.90 21.24
CA THR A 1004 -6.43 11.99 21.92
C THR A 1004 -6.74 13.35 21.29
N TRP A 1005 -6.73 13.43 19.96
CA TRP A 1005 -7.01 14.66 19.23
C TRP A 1005 -8.47 15.12 19.39
N ALA A 1006 -9.43 14.20 19.41
CA ALA A 1006 -10.84 14.52 19.66
C ALA A 1006 -11.07 15.10 21.06
N LEU A 1007 -10.47 14.50 22.10
CA LEU A 1007 -10.50 15.04 23.46
C LEU A 1007 -9.77 16.40 23.55
N ALA A 1008 -8.56 16.49 22.99
CA ALA A 1008 -7.79 17.73 22.92
C ALA A 1008 -8.58 18.87 22.27
N ARG A 1009 -9.27 18.59 21.16
CA ARG A 1009 -10.08 19.58 20.46
C ARG A 1009 -11.33 19.98 21.25
N PHE A 1010 -12.01 19.02 21.89
CA PHE A 1010 -13.16 19.30 22.78
C PHE A 1010 -12.77 20.21 23.96
N GLU A 1011 -11.63 19.95 24.60
CA GLU A 1011 -11.13 20.73 25.75
C GLU A 1011 -10.44 22.05 25.35
N SER A 1012 -10.41 22.36 24.06
CA SER A 1012 -9.86 23.62 23.50
C SER A 1012 -10.95 24.62 23.06
N LEU A 1013 -12.23 24.34 23.34
CA LEU A 1013 -13.42 25.04 22.83
C LEU A 1013 -14.47 25.32 23.91
#